data_AF-A0A2X2XZ06-F1
#
_entry.id   AF-A0A2X2XZ06-F1
#
_cell.length_a   1.000
_cell.length_b   1.000
_cell.length_c   1.000
_cell.angle_alpha   90.00
_cell.angle_beta   90.00
_cell.angle_gamma   90.00
#
_symmetry.space_group_name_H-M   'P 1'
#
loop_
_entity.id
_entity.type
_entity.pdbx_description
1 polymer ?
#
loop_
_entity_poly.entity_id
_entity_poly.type
_entity_poly.pdbx_seq_one_letter_code
_entity_poly.pdbx_strand_id
1 'polypeptide(L)'
;MIKIFDGAMGTILQKLGLKLGENPEVLNIYNEEVICDIHRRYIDVGANFITTNTFGANRKKLVNTDFKVEEIISKALKIAKRARGEKEVKIALDIGPIGELLEPMGTLSFDEAYDIFKEQVIVGVENGADIILIETMSDLYEAKAAILAAKENSSLPVFCTMSFEKNERTFTGCIPESMAMTLEGLGVDALGVNCSLGPREMESVIKRIAKSTNKEIIVQANAGMPSIDRNSTSYEVNKYEFAEYGKKFVDLGANYIGGCCGTTPEYIEELSKKLKNKESIKRGKVSLTGVCTPSLTIKEKGVYVIGERINPTGKKRFKEALKNNDIDYIVKQGIEQVEAGASILDVNVGIPEVDEKNLMVKIVKNLQSVLDTPLQIDSSNPEVIEKALRYYNGKCILNSVNGEEGTLDKILPIVKKYGTMVIGLTLNNKGIPKSCKEKLEIGKKIIEKASEYGISKDNIILDPLILTAATNQTEVKETLRTIRKIKEELGVKTTLGVSNVSFGLPERENINEVFLGMALNEGLDFPIVNPNKEGIMKVIRGFELLYGYDKGANNYVKYYSNKNNIHKENLKENVENILTLKEIVIKGLKGEAKEKTKELLKSIKGMEIVNKELIPALDIVGEKFEKEEIFLPQLIASAETVKESFEVIKSSIDFSKENKNNGCIVLATVKGDIHDIGKNIVKVILENYGYDIIDLGKNVEPEEILKVCTEKDVKLLGLSALMTTTLGSMEATIKKVKEKGLKTKIFVGGAVLTKGYAEKIGADFYAKDANRAVEIAKVVFRNYFDWRMH
;
A
#
# COMPACT_ATOMS: atom_id res chain seq x y z
N MET A 1 10.85 -17.47 -25.58
CA MET A 1 12.25 -17.24 -25.16
C MET A 1 12.28 -16.16 -24.11
N ILE A 2 13.18 -16.29 -23.12
CA ILE A 2 13.40 -15.26 -22.10
C ILE A 2 13.94 -13.99 -22.74
N LYS A 3 13.46 -12.84 -22.26
CA LYS A 3 13.88 -11.52 -22.72
C LYS A 3 14.73 -10.84 -21.67
N ILE A 4 15.75 -10.13 -22.14
CA ILE A 4 16.77 -9.54 -21.27
C ILE A 4 16.63 -8.01 -21.26
N PHE A 5 16.49 -7.44 -20.07
CA PHE A 5 16.64 -6.00 -19.83
C PHE A 5 18.11 -5.66 -19.56
N ASP A 6 18.47 -4.40 -19.72
CA ASP A 6 19.78 -3.89 -19.38
C ASP A 6 20.07 -3.90 -17.86
N GLY A 7 21.24 -3.37 -17.49
CA GLY A 7 21.69 -3.24 -16.10
C GLY A 7 21.61 -1.79 -15.62
N ALA A 8 22.32 -1.47 -14.53
CA ALA A 8 22.27 -0.12 -13.96
C ALA A 8 22.88 0.96 -14.88
N MET A 9 22.10 2.02 -15.13
CA MET A 9 22.59 3.30 -15.64
C MET A 9 23.37 4.06 -14.56
N GLY A 10 22.74 4.30 -13.40
CA GLY A 10 23.31 5.12 -12.32
C GLY A 10 24.67 4.62 -11.82
N THR A 11 24.84 3.32 -11.61
CA THR A 11 26.13 2.74 -11.17
C THR A 11 27.26 2.99 -12.17
N ILE A 12 26.99 3.00 -13.49
CA ILE A 12 28.01 3.30 -14.49
C ILE A 12 28.34 4.80 -14.44
N LEU A 13 27.33 5.66 -14.37
CA LEU A 13 27.52 7.11 -14.30
C LEU A 13 28.39 7.53 -13.11
N GLN A 14 28.18 6.90 -11.95
CA GLN A 14 29.04 7.12 -10.78
C GLN A 14 30.50 6.74 -11.02
N LYS A 15 30.76 5.61 -11.69
CA LYS A 15 32.13 5.21 -12.06
C LYS A 15 32.78 6.17 -13.05
N LEU A 16 31.98 6.88 -13.84
CA LEU A 16 32.42 7.91 -14.78
C LEU A 16 32.52 9.30 -14.15
N GLY A 17 32.34 9.42 -12.83
CA GLY A 17 32.59 10.65 -12.07
C GLY A 17 31.35 11.50 -11.77
N LEU A 18 30.12 10.99 -11.99
CA LEU A 18 28.91 11.64 -11.52
C LEU A 18 29.00 11.87 -10.00
N LYS A 19 28.92 13.12 -9.56
CA LYS A 19 29.09 13.45 -8.14
C LYS A 19 27.85 13.07 -7.35
N LEU A 20 28.06 12.84 -6.05
CA LEU A 20 26.98 12.66 -5.09
C LEU A 20 26.02 13.87 -5.15
N GLY A 21 24.77 13.61 -5.52
CA GLY A 21 23.69 14.61 -5.55
C GLY A 21 23.44 15.32 -6.86
N GLU A 22 24.22 15.04 -7.89
CA GLU A 22 23.89 15.46 -9.24
C GLU A 22 22.75 14.58 -9.77
N ASN A 23 21.75 15.22 -10.39
CA ASN A 23 20.62 14.54 -11.01
C ASN A 23 21.12 13.76 -12.25
N PRO A 24 21.04 12.41 -12.29
CA PRO A 24 21.57 11.64 -13.42
C PRO A 24 20.92 11.99 -14.75
N GLU A 25 19.66 12.40 -14.72
CA GLU A 25 18.87 12.69 -15.93
C GLU A 25 19.36 13.96 -16.64
N VAL A 26 19.99 14.93 -15.95
CA VAL A 26 20.56 16.12 -16.61
C VAL A 26 21.74 15.79 -17.54
N LEU A 27 22.38 14.63 -17.34
CA LEU A 27 23.44 14.17 -18.26
C LEU A 27 22.92 13.83 -19.66
N ASN A 28 21.61 13.67 -19.83
CA ASN A 28 21.01 13.61 -21.16
C ASN A 28 21.27 14.89 -21.96
N ILE A 29 21.44 16.03 -21.31
CA ILE A 29 21.76 17.30 -21.97
C ILE A 29 23.28 17.51 -22.03
N TYR A 30 23.95 17.38 -20.88
CA TYR A 30 25.36 17.77 -20.78
C TYR A 30 26.32 16.74 -21.39
N ASN A 31 25.99 15.44 -21.33
CA ASN A 31 26.91 14.35 -21.64
C ASN A 31 26.25 13.26 -22.53
N GLU A 32 25.59 13.68 -23.62
CA GLU A 32 24.83 12.81 -24.53
C GLU A 32 25.60 11.57 -25.03
N GLU A 33 26.89 11.74 -25.35
CA GLU A 33 27.73 10.65 -25.88
C GLU A 33 27.99 9.57 -24.83
N VAL A 34 28.11 9.94 -23.55
CA VAL A 34 28.30 8.98 -22.45
C VAL A 34 27.05 8.12 -22.29
N ILE A 35 25.87 8.74 -22.28
CA ILE A 35 24.59 8.00 -22.18
C ILE A 35 24.40 7.08 -23.40
N CYS A 36 24.74 7.57 -24.60
CA CYS A 36 24.69 6.79 -25.84
C CYS A 36 25.62 5.56 -25.79
N ASP A 37 26.86 5.74 -25.32
CA ASP A 37 27.82 4.65 -25.16
C ASP A 37 27.33 3.59 -24.18
N ILE A 38 26.77 4.00 -23.04
CA ILE A 38 26.23 3.07 -22.04
C ILE A 38 25.13 2.19 -22.65
N HIS A 39 24.16 2.79 -23.35
CA HIS A 39 23.12 2.02 -24.03
C HIS A 39 23.71 1.07 -25.08
N ARG A 40 24.66 1.52 -25.91
CA ARG A 40 25.33 0.66 -26.90
C ARG A 40 25.99 -0.54 -26.24
N ARG A 41 26.72 -0.32 -25.14
CA ARG A 41 27.40 -1.39 -24.40
C ARG A 41 26.43 -2.45 -23.89
N TYR A 42 25.24 -2.08 -23.41
CA TYR A 42 24.22 -3.06 -23.02
C TYR A 42 23.59 -3.79 -24.21
N ILE A 43 23.35 -3.07 -25.32
CA ILE A 43 22.84 -3.67 -26.55
C ILE A 43 23.83 -4.70 -27.11
N ASP A 44 25.12 -4.37 -27.15
CA ASP A 44 26.17 -5.20 -27.73
C ASP A 44 26.37 -6.52 -26.97
N VAL A 45 26.05 -6.55 -25.67
CA VAL A 45 26.13 -7.76 -24.83
C VAL A 45 24.81 -8.56 -24.78
N GLY A 46 23.80 -8.15 -25.55
CA GLY A 46 22.59 -8.94 -25.79
C GLY A 46 21.34 -8.52 -25.01
N ALA A 47 21.28 -7.28 -24.51
CA ALA A 47 20.02 -6.72 -23.99
C ALA A 47 18.97 -6.63 -25.12
N ASN A 48 17.74 -7.09 -24.83
CA ASN A 48 16.59 -6.94 -25.72
C ASN A 48 15.79 -5.67 -25.43
N PHE A 49 15.94 -5.13 -24.22
CA PHE A 49 15.32 -3.90 -23.75
C PHE A 49 16.41 -3.00 -23.16
N ILE A 50 16.36 -1.71 -23.47
CA ILE A 50 17.14 -0.69 -22.77
C ILE A 50 16.20 0.28 -22.06
N THR A 51 16.57 0.71 -20.86
CA THR A 51 15.83 1.68 -20.04
C THR A 51 16.36 3.07 -20.31
N THR A 52 15.49 4.05 -20.60
CA THR A 52 15.93 5.44 -20.79
C THR A 52 16.51 6.00 -19.50
N ASN A 53 17.48 6.92 -19.57
CA ASN A 53 17.98 7.63 -18.39
C ASN A 53 16.95 8.68 -17.90
N THR A 54 15.81 8.22 -17.38
CA THR A 54 14.65 9.06 -17.02
C THR A 54 14.00 8.67 -15.70
N PHE A 55 14.60 7.75 -14.93
CA PHE A 55 14.11 7.27 -13.63
C PHE A 55 13.55 8.40 -12.73
N GLY A 56 14.32 9.47 -12.56
CA GLY A 56 13.97 10.65 -11.77
C GLY A 56 13.45 11.84 -12.56
N ALA A 57 13.12 11.70 -13.86
CA ALA A 57 12.72 12.81 -14.73
C ALA A 57 11.27 13.26 -14.49
N ASN A 58 10.98 13.79 -13.30
CA ASN A 58 9.68 14.37 -12.96
C ASN A 58 9.84 15.77 -12.36
N ARG A 59 8.78 16.59 -12.43
CA ARG A 59 8.85 18.01 -12.04
C ARG A 59 9.26 18.27 -10.59
N LYS A 60 8.98 17.33 -9.67
CA LYS A 60 9.37 17.45 -8.24
C LYS A 60 10.87 17.20 -8.04
N LYS A 61 11.45 16.28 -8.81
CA LYS A 61 12.88 15.95 -8.76
C LYS A 61 13.75 16.89 -9.61
N LEU A 62 13.18 17.53 -10.63
CA LEU A 62 13.87 18.48 -11.51
C LEU A 62 13.81 19.94 -11.04
N VAL A 63 13.15 20.23 -9.91
CA VAL A 63 12.94 21.61 -9.41
C VAL A 63 14.23 22.41 -9.22
N ASN A 64 15.35 21.74 -8.92
CA ASN A 64 16.66 22.37 -8.72
C ASN A 64 17.54 22.31 -9.98
N THR A 65 16.94 22.09 -11.15
CA THR A 65 17.63 22.03 -12.44
C THR A 65 17.05 23.08 -13.38
N ASP A 66 17.83 23.48 -14.39
CA ASP A 66 17.38 24.45 -15.40
C ASP A 66 16.46 23.84 -16.47
N PHE A 67 16.14 22.54 -16.37
CA PHE A 67 15.48 21.78 -17.43
C PHE A 67 14.07 21.36 -17.07
N LYS A 68 13.22 21.31 -18.09
CA LYS A 68 11.86 20.77 -17.97
C LYS A 68 11.84 19.26 -18.19
N VAL A 69 10.79 18.61 -17.69
CA VAL A 69 10.53 17.17 -17.90
C VAL A 69 10.55 16.83 -19.39
N GLU A 70 9.89 17.65 -20.21
CA GLU A 70 9.83 17.47 -21.67
C GLU A 70 11.21 17.42 -22.32
N GLU A 71 12.10 18.35 -21.97
CA GLU A 71 13.44 18.48 -22.55
C GLU A 71 14.30 17.25 -22.21
N ILE A 72 14.27 16.84 -20.93
CA ILE A 72 15.04 15.70 -20.43
C ILE A 72 14.58 14.39 -21.09
N ILE A 73 13.28 14.11 -21.08
CA ILE A 73 12.74 12.84 -21.61
C ILE A 73 12.89 12.78 -23.13
N SER A 74 12.58 13.87 -23.86
CA SER A 74 12.74 13.92 -25.31
C SER A 74 14.20 13.64 -25.71
N LYS A 75 15.14 14.21 -24.96
CA LYS A 75 16.56 14.01 -25.20
C LYS A 75 17.02 12.59 -24.89
N ALA A 76 16.60 12.04 -23.75
CA ALA A 76 16.91 10.66 -23.36
C ALA A 76 16.46 9.65 -24.44
N LEU A 77 15.23 9.81 -24.96
CA LEU A 77 14.70 8.95 -26.03
C LEU A 77 15.46 9.11 -27.34
N LYS A 78 15.85 10.34 -27.72
CA LYS A 78 16.69 10.57 -28.89
C LYS A 78 18.04 9.87 -28.78
N ILE A 79 18.66 9.91 -27.59
CA ILE A 79 19.94 9.22 -27.32
C ILE A 79 19.75 7.70 -27.40
N ALA A 80 18.72 7.15 -26.75
CA ALA A 80 18.44 5.71 -26.79
C ALA A 80 18.18 5.20 -28.22
N LYS A 81 17.44 5.96 -29.04
CA LYS A 81 17.22 5.64 -30.46
C LYS A 81 18.53 5.67 -31.27
N ARG A 82 19.39 6.66 -31.02
CA ARG A 82 20.72 6.75 -31.66
C ARG A 82 21.64 5.59 -31.25
N ALA A 83 21.56 5.14 -30.01
CA ALA A 83 22.30 3.98 -29.52
C ALA A 83 21.78 2.67 -30.13
N ARG A 84 20.46 2.50 -30.22
CA ARG A 84 19.79 1.36 -30.85
C ARG A 84 20.15 1.20 -32.33
N GLY A 85 20.13 2.30 -33.08
CA GLY A 85 20.21 2.24 -34.55
C GLY A 85 19.08 1.39 -35.13
N GLU A 86 19.42 0.45 -36.01
CA GLU A 86 18.49 -0.46 -36.69
C GLU A 86 18.29 -1.80 -35.96
N LYS A 87 18.93 -2.01 -34.80
CA LYS A 87 18.81 -3.27 -34.05
C LYS A 87 17.40 -3.43 -33.47
N GLU A 88 16.90 -4.66 -33.40
CA GLU A 88 15.59 -5.01 -32.83
C GLU A 88 15.59 -5.00 -31.28
N VAL A 89 15.98 -3.87 -30.69
CA VAL A 89 15.95 -3.62 -29.24
C VAL A 89 14.81 -2.65 -28.91
N LYS A 90 14.08 -2.94 -27.85
CA LYS A 90 12.97 -2.10 -27.37
C LYS A 90 13.46 -1.05 -26.39
N ILE A 91 12.98 0.18 -26.54
CA ILE A 91 13.31 1.30 -25.66
C ILE A 91 12.20 1.47 -24.64
N ALA A 92 12.51 1.24 -23.37
CA ALA A 92 11.60 1.41 -22.26
C ALA A 92 11.71 2.83 -21.70
N LEU A 93 10.59 3.56 -21.69
CA LEU A 93 10.47 4.79 -20.92
C LEU A 93 10.51 4.42 -19.44
N ASP A 94 11.63 4.71 -18.80
CA ASP A 94 11.86 4.43 -17.39
C ASP A 94 11.24 5.53 -16.51
N ILE A 95 10.32 5.15 -15.64
CA ILE A 95 9.57 6.01 -14.71
C ILE A 95 9.74 5.44 -13.29
N GLY A 96 10.54 6.12 -12.48
CA GLY A 96 10.67 5.82 -11.05
C GLY A 96 9.61 6.51 -10.17
N PRO A 97 9.63 6.27 -8.85
CA PRO A 97 8.72 6.94 -7.91
C PRO A 97 9.00 8.45 -7.85
N ILE A 98 7.96 9.24 -7.53
CA ILE A 98 8.02 10.70 -7.39
C ILE A 98 8.95 11.10 -6.26
N GLY A 99 9.01 10.29 -5.19
CA GLY A 99 9.87 10.53 -4.02
C GLY A 99 9.18 11.28 -2.88
N GLU A 100 7.85 11.41 -2.93
CA GLU A 100 7.01 11.95 -1.86
C GLU A 100 5.90 10.94 -1.51
N LEU A 101 5.53 10.85 -0.23
CA LEU A 101 4.43 9.97 0.20
C LEU A 101 3.07 10.55 -0.23
N LEU A 102 2.19 9.68 -0.71
CA LEU A 102 0.81 10.06 -1.02
C LEU A 102 -0.02 10.24 0.25
N GLU A 103 -1.04 11.10 0.16
CA GLU A 103 -2.07 11.22 1.19
C GLU A 103 -2.76 9.86 1.47
N PRO A 104 -3.08 9.55 2.74
CA PRO A 104 -2.92 10.39 3.93
C PRO A 104 -1.55 10.27 4.62
N MET A 105 -0.63 9.43 4.13
CA MET A 105 0.69 9.25 4.77
C MET A 105 1.65 10.43 4.55
N GLY A 106 1.44 11.17 3.46
CA GLY A 106 2.19 12.38 3.13
C GLY A 106 1.30 13.47 2.56
N THR A 107 1.91 14.39 1.82
CA THR A 107 1.27 15.61 1.33
C THR A 107 0.90 15.55 -0.15
N LEU A 108 1.37 14.53 -0.89
CA LEU A 108 1.12 14.43 -2.32
C LEU A 108 -0.27 13.86 -2.57
N SER A 109 -1.14 14.63 -3.22
CA SER A 109 -2.46 14.12 -3.60
C SER A 109 -2.36 13.08 -4.71
N PHE A 110 -3.31 12.15 -4.77
CA PHE A 110 -3.37 11.14 -5.85
C PHE A 110 -3.47 11.78 -7.24
N ASP A 111 -4.22 12.88 -7.37
CA ASP A 111 -4.41 13.56 -8.64
C ASP A 111 -3.12 14.28 -9.09
N GLU A 112 -2.41 14.91 -8.15
CA GLU A 112 -1.09 15.50 -8.44
C GLU A 112 -0.08 14.42 -8.85
N ALA A 113 -0.06 13.26 -8.16
CA ALA A 113 0.78 12.13 -8.54
C ALA A 113 0.45 11.64 -9.97
N TYR A 114 -0.84 11.47 -10.27
CA TYR A 114 -1.31 11.10 -11.61
C TYR A 114 -0.84 12.12 -12.67
N ASP A 115 -0.99 13.42 -12.42
CA ASP A 115 -0.62 14.47 -13.37
C ASP A 115 0.88 14.54 -13.62
N ILE A 116 1.70 14.25 -12.60
CA ILE A 116 3.16 14.15 -12.72
C ILE A 116 3.53 12.98 -13.63
N PHE A 117 2.96 11.78 -13.38
CA PHE A 117 3.24 10.62 -14.24
C PHE A 117 2.70 10.79 -15.67
N LYS A 118 1.52 11.42 -15.82
CA LYS A 118 0.92 11.71 -17.12
C LYS A 118 1.82 12.57 -18.00
N GLU A 119 2.45 13.59 -17.42
CA GLU A 119 3.42 14.43 -18.13
C GLU A 119 4.56 13.58 -18.72
N GLN A 120 5.15 12.69 -17.91
CA GLN A 120 6.25 11.81 -18.34
C GLN A 120 5.80 10.86 -19.45
N VAL A 121 4.61 10.25 -19.30
CA VAL A 121 4.03 9.31 -20.27
C VAL A 121 3.80 9.98 -21.61
N ILE A 122 3.13 11.14 -21.64
CA ILE A 122 2.80 11.84 -22.89
C ILE A 122 4.07 12.16 -23.67
N VAL A 123 5.05 12.79 -23.01
CA VAL A 123 6.32 13.15 -23.65
C VAL A 123 7.03 11.91 -24.16
N GLY A 124 7.07 10.82 -23.37
CA GLY A 124 7.77 9.61 -23.76
C GLY A 124 7.12 8.90 -24.95
N VAL A 125 5.80 8.89 -25.03
CA VAL A 125 5.04 8.34 -26.16
C VAL A 125 5.25 9.16 -27.42
N GLU A 126 5.13 10.49 -27.34
CA GLU A 126 5.35 11.40 -28.47
C GLU A 126 6.77 11.31 -29.03
N ASN A 127 7.75 11.06 -28.16
CA ASN A 127 9.14 10.84 -28.54
C ASN A 127 9.46 9.38 -28.86
N GLY A 128 8.45 8.52 -29.01
CA GLY A 128 8.54 7.16 -29.55
C GLY A 128 9.28 6.15 -28.68
N ALA A 129 8.96 6.11 -27.38
CA ALA A 129 9.19 4.93 -26.54
C ALA A 129 8.46 3.70 -27.10
N ASP A 130 9.01 2.50 -26.88
CA ASP A 130 8.38 1.25 -27.29
C ASP A 130 7.49 0.66 -26.18
N ILE A 131 7.88 0.85 -24.91
CA ILE A 131 7.15 0.40 -23.72
C ILE A 131 7.28 1.44 -22.61
N ILE A 132 6.37 1.39 -21.64
CA ILE A 132 6.45 2.18 -20.41
C ILE A 132 6.84 1.24 -19.27
N LEU A 133 7.97 1.52 -18.61
CA LEU A 133 8.44 0.79 -17.43
C LEU A 133 8.27 1.69 -16.20
N ILE A 134 7.30 1.34 -15.37
CA ILE A 134 7.09 1.97 -14.06
C ILE A 134 7.84 1.12 -13.05
N GLU A 135 8.97 1.58 -12.53
CA GLU A 135 9.83 0.74 -11.68
C GLU A 135 10.16 1.30 -10.30
N THR A 136 10.59 0.41 -9.41
CA THR A 136 10.99 0.72 -8.04
C THR A 136 9.88 1.37 -7.20
N MET A 137 8.61 1.07 -7.52
CA MET A 137 7.48 1.60 -6.73
C MET A 137 7.48 0.98 -5.34
N SER A 138 7.43 1.82 -4.32
CA SER A 138 7.42 1.39 -2.91
C SER A 138 6.03 1.51 -2.27
N ASP A 139 5.11 2.18 -2.96
CA ASP A 139 3.71 2.33 -2.60
C ASP A 139 2.78 1.83 -3.71
N LEU A 140 1.80 0.99 -3.33
CA LEU A 140 0.81 0.46 -4.26
C LEU A 140 -0.10 1.57 -4.81
N TYR A 141 -0.35 2.61 -4.01
CA TYR A 141 -1.22 3.70 -4.43
C TYR A 141 -0.55 4.61 -5.47
N GLU A 142 0.73 4.90 -5.28
CA GLU A 142 1.57 5.58 -6.27
C GLU A 142 1.67 4.76 -7.56
N ALA A 143 1.94 3.46 -7.47
CA ALA A 143 1.98 2.56 -8.63
C ALA A 143 0.65 2.59 -9.41
N LYS A 144 -0.49 2.61 -8.69
CA LYS A 144 -1.81 2.75 -9.31
C LYS A 144 -1.96 4.08 -10.03
N ALA A 145 -1.55 5.20 -9.44
CA ALA A 145 -1.59 6.51 -10.10
C ALA A 145 -0.77 6.51 -11.40
N ALA A 146 0.45 5.95 -11.36
CA ALA A 146 1.33 5.82 -12.52
C ALA A 146 0.74 4.93 -13.63
N ILE A 147 0.16 3.78 -13.27
CA ILE A 147 -0.46 2.88 -14.24
C ILE A 147 -1.69 3.52 -14.87
N LEU A 148 -2.54 4.19 -14.10
CA LEU A 148 -3.69 4.90 -14.67
C LEU A 148 -3.21 6.01 -15.62
N ALA A 149 -2.19 6.79 -15.23
CA ALA A 149 -1.61 7.79 -16.12
C ALA A 149 -1.09 7.18 -17.43
N ALA A 150 -0.43 6.02 -17.35
CA ALA A 150 0.04 5.29 -18.53
C ALA A 150 -1.10 4.77 -19.41
N LYS A 151 -2.05 4.01 -18.85
CA LYS A 151 -3.12 3.34 -19.59
C LYS A 151 -4.16 4.31 -20.17
N GLU A 152 -4.34 5.48 -19.56
CA GLU A 152 -5.29 6.49 -20.04
C GLU A 152 -4.72 7.43 -21.10
N ASN A 153 -3.39 7.53 -21.20
CA ASN A 153 -2.71 8.46 -22.10
C ASN A 153 -1.78 7.74 -23.11
N SER A 154 -1.82 6.40 -23.16
CA SER A 154 -1.00 5.60 -24.06
C SER A 154 -1.64 4.25 -24.39
N SER A 155 -1.30 3.72 -25.55
CA SER A 155 -1.58 2.33 -25.96
C SER A 155 -0.36 1.41 -25.87
N LEU A 156 0.80 1.95 -25.46
CA LEU A 156 2.02 1.17 -25.30
C LEU A 156 1.87 0.10 -24.20
N PRO A 157 2.60 -1.02 -24.29
CA PRO A 157 2.69 -1.98 -23.20
C PRO A 157 3.21 -1.30 -21.92
N VAL A 158 2.58 -1.62 -20.79
CA VAL A 158 2.92 -1.07 -19.47
C VAL A 158 3.46 -2.17 -18.59
N PHE A 159 4.69 -2.01 -18.15
CA PHE A 159 5.37 -2.89 -17.21
C PHE A 159 5.44 -2.18 -15.86
N CYS A 160 5.19 -2.90 -14.77
CA CYS A 160 5.28 -2.30 -13.44
C CYS A 160 6.02 -3.19 -12.45
N THR A 161 7.08 -2.65 -11.83
CA THR A 161 7.83 -3.32 -10.76
C THR A 161 7.67 -2.59 -9.44
N MET A 162 7.60 -3.37 -8.36
CA MET A 162 7.64 -2.86 -7.00
C MET A 162 8.89 -3.36 -6.27
N SER A 163 9.34 -2.59 -5.29
CA SER A 163 10.52 -2.87 -4.49
C SER A 163 10.13 -3.40 -3.12
N PHE A 164 10.63 -4.58 -2.77
CA PHE A 164 10.33 -5.28 -1.52
C PHE A 164 11.55 -5.32 -0.60
N GLU A 165 11.31 -5.29 0.70
CA GLU A 165 12.32 -5.47 1.74
C GLU A 165 12.44 -6.95 2.14
N LYS A 166 13.36 -7.26 3.06
CA LYS A 166 13.64 -8.64 3.49
C LYS A 166 12.45 -9.33 4.17
N ASN A 167 11.51 -8.56 4.72
CA ASN A 167 10.25 -9.06 5.28
C ASN A 167 9.19 -9.36 4.19
N GLU A 168 9.57 -9.28 2.91
CA GLU A 168 8.70 -9.52 1.75
C GLU A 168 7.52 -8.54 1.68
N ARG A 169 7.71 -7.31 2.18
CA ARG A 169 6.77 -6.19 2.06
C ARG A 169 7.45 -5.00 1.42
N THR A 170 6.67 -4.16 0.75
CA THR A 170 7.17 -2.84 0.33
C THR A 170 7.27 -1.91 1.53
N PHE A 171 7.91 -0.76 1.36
CA PHE A 171 8.04 0.27 2.40
C PHE A 171 6.69 0.65 3.04
N THR A 172 5.61 0.77 2.27
CA THR A 172 4.26 1.09 2.79
C THR A 172 3.47 -0.14 3.26
N GLY A 173 4.11 -1.31 3.32
CA GLY A 173 3.53 -2.54 3.84
C GLY A 173 2.82 -3.42 2.80
N CYS A 174 2.92 -3.10 1.49
CA CYS A 174 2.26 -3.86 0.43
C CYS A 174 2.86 -5.28 0.32
N ILE A 175 2.00 -6.30 0.18
CA ILE A 175 2.41 -7.68 -0.03
C ILE A 175 2.40 -8.08 -1.52
N PRO A 176 3.23 -9.07 -1.94
CA PRO A 176 3.31 -9.52 -3.33
C PRO A 176 1.97 -9.96 -3.94
N GLU A 177 1.09 -10.56 -3.14
CA GLU A 177 -0.25 -10.98 -3.59
C GLU A 177 -1.13 -9.77 -3.93
N SER A 178 -1.12 -8.74 -3.09
CA SER A 178 -1.91 -7.51 -3.29
C SER A 178 -1.42 -6.71 -4.49
N MET A 179 -0.09 -6.61 -4.65
CA MET A 179 0.53 -6.08 -5.86
C MET A 179 0.03 -6.84 -7.09
N ALA A 180 0.22 -8.17 -7.14
CA ALA A 180 -0.15 -8.98 -8.29
C ALA A 180 -1.63 -8.81 -8.67
N MET A 181 -2.54 -8.87 -7.70
CA MET A 181 -3.99 -8.73 -7.94
C MET A 181 -4.37 -7.34 -8.45
N THR A 182 -3.77 -6.29 -7.87
CA THR A 182 -4.09 -4.90 -8.21
C THR A 182 -3.53 -4.52 -9.58
N LEU A 183 -2.25 -4.77 -9.83
CA LEU A 183 -1.62 -4.38 -11.09
C LEU A 183 -2.16 -5.19 -12.29
N GLU A 184 -2.42 -6.49 -12.11
CA GLU A 184 -3.09 -7.29 -13.14
C GLU A 184 -4.50 -6.75 -13.44
N GLY A 185 -5.24 -6.35 -12.39
CA GLY A 185 -6.55 -5.72 -12.51
C GLY A 185 -6.53 -4.42 -13.32
N LEU A 186 -5.51 -3.59 -13.10
CA LEU A 186 -5.30 -2.34 -13.86
C LEU A 186 -4.82 -2.56 -15.30
N GLY A 187 -4.54 -3.81 -15.69
CA GLY A 187 -4.25 -4.16 -17.07
C GLY A 187 -2.80 -3.91 -17.51
N VAL A 188 -1.83 -4.04 -16.61
CA VAL A 188 -0.41 -4.10 -16.97
C VAL A 188 -0.11 -5.33 -17.83
N ASP A 189 0.92 -5.26 -18.65
CA ASP A 189 1.35 -6.32 -19.57
C ASP A 189 2.34 -7.26 -18.89
N ALA A 190 3.22 -6.72 -18.04
CA ALA A 190 4.07 -7.48 -17.14
C ALA A 190 4.15 -6.80 -15.76
N LEU A 191 4.36 -7.60 -14.72
CA LEU A 191 4.57 -7.10 -13.37
C LEU A 191 5.69 -7.84 -12.66
N GLY A 192 6.34 -7.24 -11.68
CA GLY A 192 7.35 -7.96 -10.91
C GLY A 192 8.19 -7.10 -9.99
N VAL A 193 9.47 -7.44 -9.85
CA VAL A 193 10.30 -6.91 -8.78
C VAL A 193 11.63 -6.42 -9.27
N ASN A 194 12.08 -5.32 -8.69
CA ASN A 194 13.40 -4.79 -8.91
C ASN A 194 13.96 -4.15 -7.64
N CYS A 195 15.28 -3.95 -7.62
CA CYS A 195 16.00 -3.25 -6.56
C CYS A 195 15.84 -3.87 -5.15
N SER A 196 16.31 -3.16 -4.12
CA SER A 196 16.38 -3.46 -2.67
C SER A 196 17.09 -4.75 -2.25
N LEU A 197 16.74 -5.87 -2.86
CA LEU A 197 17.21 -7.20 -2.51
C LEU A 197 18.27 -7.69 -3.49
N GLY A 198 19.19 -8.49 -2.96
CA GLY A 198 20.05 -9.33 -3.77
C GLY A 198 19.25 -10.47 -4.42
N PRO A 199 19.87 -11.22 -5.34
CA PRO A 199 19.17 -12.26 -6.08
C PRO A 199 18.65 -13.40 -5.20
N ARG A 200 19.33 -13.68 -4.07
CA ARG A 200 18.95 -14.74 -3.13
C ARG A 200 17.66 -14.42 -2.38
N GLU A 201 17.56 -13.23 -1.83
CA GLU A 201 16.42 -12.78 -1.04
C GLU A 201 15.17 -12.61 -1.91
N MET A 202 15.34 -12.29 -3.20
CA MET A 202 14.24 -12.07 -4.13
C MET A 202 13.49 -13.35 -4.53
N GLU A 203 14.10 -14.54 -4.36
CA GLU A 203 13.50 -15.82 -4.76
C GLU A 203 12.12 -16.07 -4.11
N SER A 204 11.94 -15.70 -2.83
CA SER A 204 10.67 -15.93 -2.12
C SER A 204 9.57 -15.01 -2.62
N VAL A 205 9.90 -13.74 -2.88
CA VAL A 205 8.99 -12.75 -3.44
C VAL A 205 8.52 -13.19 -4.84
N ILE A 206 9.43 -13.62 -5.71
CA ILE A 206 9.10 -14.12 -7.06
C ILE A 206 8.14 -15.30 -6.98
N LYS A 207 8.37 -16.26 -6.06
CA LYS A 207 7.45 -17.40 -5.87
C LYS A 207 6.04 -16.97 -5.47
N ARG A 208 5.90 -15.95 -4.63
CA ARG A 208 4.58 -15.43 -4.19
C ARG A 208 3.87 -14.70 -5.32
N ILE A 209 4.60 -13.90 -6.11
CA ILE A 209 4.07 -13.26 -7.32
C ILE A 209 3.63 -14.32 -8.34
N ALA A 210 4.47 -15.32 -8.61
CA ALA A 210 4.18 -16.37 -9.57
C ALA A 210 2.96 -17.23 -9.22
N LYS A 211 2.53 -17.25 -7.95
CA LYS A 211 1.29 -17.91 -7.51
C LYS A 211 0.07 -17.00 -7.50
N SER A 212 0.22 -15.72 -7.86
CA SER A 212 -0.79 -14.68 -7.67
C SER A 212 -1.19 -13.93 -8.94
N THR A 213 -0.49 -14.13 -10.06
CA THR A 213 -0.80 -13.45 -11.33
C THR A 213 -0.78 -14.40 -12.52
N ASN A 214 -1.56 -14.09 -13.56
CA ASN A 214 -1.43 -14.70 -14.90
C ASN A 214 -0.57 -13.88 -15.87
N LYS A 215 -0.09 -12.69 -15.46
CA LYS A 215 0.75 -11.80 -16.29
C LYS A 215 2.19 -12.28 -16.38
N GLU A 216 2.92 -11.76 -17.35
CA GLU A 216 4.35 -12.04 -17.45
C GLU A 216 5.10 -11.42 -16.27
N ILE A 217 6.17 -12.09 -15.83
CA ILE A 217 6.93 -11.68 -14.64
C ILE A 217 8.27 -11.06 -15.06
N ILE A 218 8.55 -9.86 -14.55
CA ILE A 218 9.83 -9.16 -14.71
C ILE A 218 10.64 -9.18 -13.41
N VAL A 219 11.94 -9.43 -13.52
CA VAL A 219 12.87 -9.47 -12.37
C VAL A 219 14.15 -8.71 -12.71
N GLN A 220 14.47 -7.66 -11.95
CA GLN A 220 15.70 -6.86 -12.08
C GLN A 220 16.40 -6.74 -10.72
N ALA A 221 17.18 -7.75 -10.36
CA ALA A 221 17.86 -7.81 -9.05
C ALA A 221 19.10 -6.89 -8.99
N ASN A 222 19.44 -6.44 -7.79
CA ASN A 222 20.76 -5.83 -7.54
C ASN A 222 21.87 -6.89 -7.64
N ALA A 223 23.11 -6.46 -7.84
CA ALA A 223 24.29 -7.34 -7.77
C ALA A 223 24.64 -7.77 -6.32
N GLY A 224 23.65 -7.86 -5.42
CA GLY A 224 23.83 -8.06 -3.98
C GLY A 224 23.67 -6.76 -3.18
N MET A 225 23.87 -6.86 -1.86
CA MET A 225 23.88 -5.67 -1.01
C MET A 225 25.14 -4.83 -1.30
N PRO A 226 25.03 -3.50 -1.28
CA PRO A 226 26.17 -2.61 -1.45
C PRO A 226 27.10 -2.72 -0.22
N SER A 227 28.36 -3.05 -0.47
CA SER A 227 29.45 -2.94 0.50
C SER A 227 30.36 -1.80 0.08
N ILE A 228 30.54 -0.78 0.91
CA ILE A 228 31.41 0.36 0.58
C ILE A 228 32.76 0.20 1.27
N ASP A 229 33.83 0.14 0.48
CA ASP A 229 35.18 0.43 0.97
C ASP A 229 35.57 1.88 0.65
N ARG A 230 36.55 2.45 1.38
CA ARG A 230 36.84 3.89 1.54
C ARG A 230 36.82 4.77 0.28
N ASN A 231 36.89 4.21 -0.94
CA ASN A 231 36.77 4.92 -2.21
C ASN A 231 35.96 4.16 -3.31
N SER A 232 35.26 3.05 -3.01
CA SER A 232 34.51 2.28 -4.00
C SER A 232 33.32 1.51 -3.41
N THR A 233 32.15 1.60 -4.06
CA THR A 233 31.01 0.71 -3.82
C THR A 233 31.24 -0.62 -4.54
N SER A 234 31.51 -1.69 -3.80
CA SER A 234 31.49 -3.08 -4.29
C SER A 234 30.16 -3.74 -3.95
N TYR A 235 29.77 -4.72 -4.76
CA TYR A 235 28.54 -5.49 -4.55
C TYR A 235 28.92 -6.95 -4.29
N GLU A 236 28.17 -7.62 -3.43
CA GLU A 236 28.54 -8.94 -2.90
C GLU A 236 28.45 -10.08 -3.94
N VAL A 237 27.59 -9.96 -4.96
CA VAL A 237 27.33 -11.00 -5.95
C VAL A 237 28.08 -10.69 -7.24
N ASN A 238 28.92 -11.62 -7.68
CA ASN A 238 29.66 -11.48 -8.93
C ASN A 238 28.81 -11.86 -10.16
N LYS A 239 29.31 -11.55 -11.37
CA LYS A 239 28.57 -11.77 -12.64
C LYS A 239 28.17 -13.23 -12.92
N TYR A 240 28.99 -14.20 -12.52
CA TYR A 240 28.69 -15.62 -12.74
C TYR A 240 27.59 -16.10 -11.80
N GLU A 241 27.67 -15.72 -10.53
CA GLU A 241 26.61 -16.01 -9.55
C GLU A 241 25.30 -15.34 -9.95
N PHE A 242 25.35 -14.07 -10.38
CA PHE A 242 24.17 -13.34 -10.85
C PHE A 242 23.48 -14.06 -12.02
N ALA A 243 24.25 -14.56 -13.00
CA ALA A 243 23.73 -15.32 -14.13
C ALA A 243 23.10 -16.67 -13.70
N GLU A 244 23.65 -17.36 -12.70
CA GLU A 244 23.03 -18.57 -12.12
C GLU A 244 21.67 -18.26 -11.48
N TYR A 245 21.57 -17.14 -10.75
CA TYR A 245 20.29 -16.68 -10.23
C TYR A 245 19.31 -16.30 -11.33
N GLY A 246 19.77 -15.69 -12.42
CA GLY A 246 18.94 -15.46 -13.61
C GLY A 246 18.27 -16.74 -14.11
N LYS A 247 19.01 -17.85 -14.20
CA LYS A 247 18.42 -19.16 -14.53
C LYS A 247 17.39 -19.60 -13.49
N LYS A 248 17.67 -19.46 -12.20
CA LYS A 248 16.70 -19.80 -11.14
C LYS A 248 15.43 -18.96 -11.26
N PHE A 249 15.52 -17.68 -11.59
CA PHE A 249 14.35 -16.83 -11.76
C PHE A 249 13.46 -17.32 -12.91
N VAL A 250 14.04 -17.79 -14.01
CA VAL A 250 13.29 -18.50 -15.07
C VAL A 250 12.59 -19.74 -14.50
N ASP A 251 13.30 -20.52 -13.67
CA ASP A 251 12.74 -21.71 -13.02
C ASP A 251 11.58 -21.37 -12.06
N LEU A 252 11.55 -20.14 -11.53
CA LEU A 252 10.46 -19.59 -10.72
C LEU A 252 9.35 -18.93 -11.54
N GLY A 253 9.52 -18.82 -12.86
CA GLY A 253 8.51 -18.34 -13.79
C GLY A 253 8.70 -16.91 -14.29
N ALA A 254 9.89 -16.32 -14.16
CA ALA A 254 10.22 -15.05 -14.78
C ALA A 254 10.24 -15.15 -16.32
N ASN A 255 9.74 -14.10 -16.98
CA ASN A 255 9.71 -13.94 -18.44
C ASN A 255 10.78 -12.92 -18.90
N TYR A 256 10.97 -11.87 -18.11
CA TYR A 256 11.91 -10.79 -18.33
C TYR A 256 12.91 -10.74 -17.20
N ILE A 257 14.20 -10.69 -17.52
CA ILE A 257 15.28 -10.64 -16.52
C ILE A 257 16.25 -9.54 -16.89
N GLY A 258 16.61 -8.69 -15.95
CA GLY A 258 17.64 -7.67 -16.11
C GLY A 258 18.41 -7.45 -14.82
N GLY A 259 19.13 -6.33 -14.76
CA GLY A 259 19.86 -5.92 -13.57
C GLY A 259 19.42 -4.54 -13.08
N CYS A 260 19.53 -4.34 -11.77
CA CYS A 260 19.39 -3.02 -11.15
C CYS A 260 20.77 -2.59 -10.61
N CYS A 261 20.84 -2.02 -9.40
CA CYS A 261 22.08 -1.43 -8.86
C CYS A 261 23.24 -2.43 -8.80
N GLY A 262 24.42 -1.99 -9.26
CA GLY A 262 25.64 -2.82 -9.26
C GLY A 262 25.85 -3.67 -10.51
N THR A 263 24.84 -3.83 -11.36
CA THR A 263 24.94 -4.64 -12.57
C THR A 263 25.51 -3.81 -13.73
N THR A 264 26.60 -4.29 -14.34
CA THR A 264 27.29 -3.64 -15.48
C THR A 264 27.08 -4.46 -16.77
N PRO A 265 27.55 -4.02 -17.94
CA PRO A 265 27.45 -4.80 -19.18
C PRO A 265 28.04 -6.21 -19.06
N GLU A 266 29.08 -6.42 -18.25
CA GLU A 266 29.63 -7.76 -18.01
C GLU A 266 28.65 -8.71 -17.30
N TYR A 267 27.76 -8.19 -16.45
CA TYR A 267 26.70 -8.99 -15.80
C TYR A 267 25.64 -9.39 -16.82
N ILE A 268 25.22 -8.44 -17.66
CA ILE A 268 24.22 -8.68 -18.70
C ILE A 268 24.77 -9.62 -19.77
N GLU A 269 26.07 -9.54 -20.09
CA GLU A 269 26.74 -10.47 -21.01
C GLU A 269 26.69 -11.91 -20.49
N GLU A 270 27.09 -12.15 -19.24
CA GLU A 270 27.06 -13.48 -18.64
C GLU A 270 25.62 -14.00 -18.47
N LEU A 271 24.68 -13.12 -18.09
CA LEU A 271 23.26 -13.44 -18.04
C LEU A 271 22.73 -13.87 -19.41
N SER A 272 23.07 -13.11 -20.46
CA SER A 272 22.69 -13.38 -21.85
C SER A 272 23.23 -14.70 -22.37
N LYS A 273 24.52 -14.97 -22.13
CA LYS A 273 25.13 -16.27 -22.44
C LYS A 273 24.41 -17.40 -21.72
N LYS A 274 24.09 -17.23 -20.43
CA LYS A 274 23.46 -18.27 -19.60
C LYS A 274 22.02 -18.57 -20.00
N LEU A 275 21.27 -17.55 -20.41
CA LEU A 275 19.86 -17.64 -20.76
C LEU A 275 19.61 -17.83 -22.27
N LYS A 276 20.66 -17.90 -23.08
CA LYS A 276 20.56 -18.15 -24.51
C LYS A 276 19.72 -19.40 -24.78
N ASN A 277 18.71 -19.26 -25.64
CA ASN A 277 17.75 -20.31 -26.02
C ASN A 277 16.91 -20.88 -24.86
N LYS A 278 16.85 -20.22 -23.70
CA LYS A 278 15.92 -20.60 -22.63
C LYS A 278 14.50 -20.11 -22.95
N GLU A 279 13.54 -20.98 -22.73
CA GLU A 279 12.12 -20.65 -22.81
C GLU A 279 11.57 -20.34 -21.42
N SER A 280 10.54 -19.51 -21.37
CA SER A 280 9.80 -19.26 -20.13
C SER A 280 9.03 -20.51 -19.74
N ILE A 281 8.95 -20.75 -18.42
CA ILE A 281 8.13 -21.84 -17.90
C ILE A 281 6.66 -21.48 -18.06
N LYS A 282 5.87 -22.40 -18.61
CA LYS A 282 4.42 -22.29 -18.63
C LYS A 282 3.90 -22.45 -17.19
N ARG A 283 3.47 -21.35 -16.59
CA ARG A 283 2.83 -21.36 -15.28
C ARG A 283 1.38 -21.86 -15.39
N GLY A 284 0.89 -22.54 -14.36
CA GLY A 284 -0.52 -22.89 -14.26
C GLY A 284 -1.38 -21.63 -14.13
N LYS A 285 -2.63 -21.68 -14.60
CA LYS A 285 -3.58 -20.57 -14.45
C LYS A 285 -3.84 -20.32 -12.96
N VAL A 286 -3.66 -19.08 -12.54
CA VAL A 286 -3.98 -18.60 -11.19
C VAL A 286 -5.41 -18.05 -11.19
N SER A 287 -6.19 -18.42 -10.19
CA SER A 287 -7.53 -17.84 -9.97
C SER A 287 -7.41 -16.37 -9.60
N LEU A 288 -8.22 -15.52 -10.25
CA LEU A 288 -8.27 -14.08 -9.98
C LEU A 288 -9.30 -13.70 -8.92
N THR A 289 -10.04 -14.68 -8.41
CA THR A 289 -11.11 -14.45 -7.44
C THR A 289 -10.51 -14.01 -6.10
N GLY A 290 -10.83 -12.79 -5.71
CA GLY A 290 -10.40 -12.22 -4.44
C GLY A 290 -10.36 -10.69 -4.46
N VAL A 291 -10.22 -10.15 -3.25
CA VAL A 291 -10.07 -8.71 -2.98
C VAL A 291 -8.86 -8.45 -2.09
N CYS A 292 -8.34 -7.24 -2.13
CA CYS A 292 -7.17 -6.87 -1.36
C CYS A 292 -7.10 -5.38 -1.02
N THR A 293 -6.48 -5.11 0.11
CA THR A 293 -5.79 -3.84 0.43
C THR A 293 -4.29 -4.06 0.26
N PRO A 294 -3.41 -3.05 0.44
CA PRO A 294 -1.97 -3.26 0.30
C PRO A 294 -1.44 -4.39 1.20
N SER A 295 -1.90 -4.48 2.45
CA SER A 295 -1.36 -5.39 3.46
C SER A 295 -2.10 -6.72 3.60
N LEU A 296 -3.31 -6.85 3.03
CA LEU A 296 -4.18 -8.01 3.21
C LEU A 296 -4.83 -8.45 1.89
N THR A 297 -4.84 -9.77 1.64
CA THR A 297 -5.62 -10.38 0.55
C THR A 297 -6.62 -11.39 1.07
N ILE A 298 -7.81 -11.39 0.48
CA ILE A 298 -8.86 -12.39 0.68
C ILE A 298 -8.99 -13.18 -0.64
N LYS A 299 -8.69 -14.48 -0.60
CA LYS A 299 -8.66 -15.38 -1.78
C LYS A 299 -9.57 -16.60 -1.59
N GLU A 300 -9.78 -17.39 -2.63
CA GLU A 300 -10.71 -18.53 -2.63
C GLU A 300 -10.37 -19.62 -1.60
N LYS A 301 -10.92 -19.50 -0.38
CA LYS A 301 -11.31 -20.62 0.53
C LYS A 301 -11.90 -20.07 1.84
N GLY A 302 -13.19 -20.32 2.06
CA GLY A 302 -13.87 -19.98 3.31
C GLY A 302 -15.15 -19.20 3.07
N VAL A 303 -15.75 -18.73 4.17
CA VAL A 303 -16.92 -17.86 4.16
C VAL A 303 -16.45 -16.47 4.57
N TYR A 304 -16.62 -15.48 3.70
CA TYR A 304 -16.13 -14.13 3.96
C TYR A 304 -17.29 -13.19 4.25
N VAL A 305 -17.39 -12.79 5.51
CA VAL A 305 -18.45 -11.92 6.00
C VAL A 305 -18.28 -10.51 5.44
N ILE A 306 -19.31 -10.02 4.75
CA ILE A 306 -19.43 -8.62 4.36
C ILE A 306 -20.28 -7.89 5.40
N GLY A 307 -19.68 -6.95 6.13
CA GLY A 307 -20.37 -6.15 7.15
C GLY A 307 -21.29 -5.09 6.55
N GLU A 308 -22.59 -5.14 6.88
CA GLU A 308 -23.65 -4.29 6.29
C GLU A 308 -23.89 -2.93 7.01
N ARG A 309 -23.14 -2.60 8.08
CA ARG A 309 -23.53 -1.48 8.95
C ARG A 309 -23.21 -0.09 8.39
N ILE A 310 -22.24 0.06 7.50
CA ILE A 310 -21.89 1.33 6.86
C ILE A 310 -22.89 1.57 5.72
N ASN A 311 -24.14 1.83 6.11
CA ASN A 311 -25.26 2.03 5.21
C ASN A 311 -26.32 2.92 5.89
N PRO A 312 -26.69 4.07 5.29
CA PRO A 312 -27.63 5.04 5.88
C PRO A 312 -29.09 4.59 5.86
N THR A 313 -29.44 3.53 5.11
CA THR A 313 -30.83 3.10 4.91
C THR A 313 -31.49 2.75 6.26
N GLY A 314 -32.59 3.44 6.57
CA GLY A 314 -33.33 3.26 7.84
C GLY A 314 -32.63 3.76 9.12
N LYS A 315 -31.41 4.33 9.04
CA LYS A 315 -30.60 4.72 10.21
C LYS A 315 -30.47 6.24 10.34
N LYS A 316 -31.29 6.86 11.19
CA LYS A 316 -31.31 8.34 11.40
C LYS A 316 -29.93 8.90 11.77
N ARG A 317 -29.30 8.36 12.82
CA ARG A 317 -27.96 8.78 13.28
C ARG A 317 -26.89 8.68 12.18
N PHE A 318 -26.94 7.62 11.35
CA PHE A 318 -25.97 7.43 10.27
C PHE A 318 -26.16 8.46 9.16
N LYS A 319 -27.42 8.78 8.81
CA LYS A 319 -27.74 9.87 7.87
C LYS A 319 -27.24 11.23 8.38
N GLU A 320 -27.44 11.52 9.66
CA GLU A 320 -26.95 12.75 10.29
C GLU A 320 -25.42 12.80 10.27
N ALA A 321 -24.73 11.70 10.57
CA ALA A 321 -23.28 11.63 10.52
C ALA A 321 -22.74 11.92 9.10
N LEU A 322 -23.34 11.35 8.06
CA LEU A 322 -22.99 11.64 6.66
C LEU A 322 -23.22 13.12 6.31
N LYS A 323 -24.36 13.70 6.70
CA LYS A 323 -24.68 15.12 6.44
C LYS A 323 -23.70 16.06 7.15
N ASN A 324 -23.33 15.73 8.39
CA ASN A 324 -22.45 16.54 9.21
C ASN A 324 -20.96 16.28 8.97
N ASN A 325 -20.60 15.40 8.04
CA ASN A 325 -19.22 14.96 7.81
C ASN A 325 -18.55 14.37 9.08
N ASP A 326 -19.32 13.68 9.93
CA ASP A 326 -18.81 12.93 11.07
C ASP A 326 -18.18 11.61 10.59
N ILE A 327 -16.95 11.72 10.09
CA ILE A 327 -16.19 10.60 9.53
C ILE A 327 -15.74 9.63 10.63
N ASP A 328 -15.46 10.13 11.84
CA ASP A 328 -15.03 9.28 12.96
C ASP A 328 -16.11 8.28 13.34
N TYR A 329 -17.38 8.70 13.39
CA TYR A 329 -18.48 7.77 13.61
C TYR A 329 -18.52 6.65 12.56
N ILE A 330 -18.28 6.97 11.28
CA ILE A 330 -18.30 6.00 10.18
C ILE A 330 -17.12 5.02 10.28
N VAL A 331 -15.92 5.54 10.56
CA VAL A 331 -14.71 4.71 10.76
C VAL A 331 -14.89 3.79 11.98
N LYS A 332 -15.48 4.29 13.07
CA LYS A 332 -15.84 3.50 14.25
C LYS A 332 -16.78 2.35 13.91
N GLN A 333 -17.80 2.59 13.08
CA GLN A 333 -18.67 1.51 12.58
C GLN A 333 -17.91 0.48 11.75
N GLY A 334 -16.88 0.88 11.01
CA GLY A 334 -15.95 -0.05 10.36
C GLY A 334 -15.17 -0.89 11.36
N ILE A 335 -14.52 -0.25 12.34
CA ILE A 335 -13.73 -0.93 13.39
C ILE A 335 -14.60 -1.94 14.15
N GLU A 336 -15.79 -1.53 14.63
CA GLU A 336 -16.71 -2.41 15.36
C GLU A 336 -17.08 -3.66 14.57
N GLN A 337 -17.22 -3.55 13.25
CA GLN A 337 -17.56 -4.68 12.39
C GLN A 337 -16.37 -5.61 12.17
N VAL A 338 -15.17 -5.06 11.96
CA VAL A 338 -13.94 -5.83 11.80
C VAL A 338 -13.62 -6.60 13.09
N GLU A 339 -13.72 -5.93 14.25
CA GLU A 339 -13.55 -6.57 15.57
C GLU A 339 -14.57 -7.70 15.81
N ALA A 340 -15.78 -7.57 15.26
CA ALA A 340 -16.79 -8.61 15.32
C ALA A 340 -16.59 -9.75 14.31
N GLY A 341 -15.65 -9.61 13.36
CA GLY A 341 -15.25 -10.63 12.41
C GLY A 341 -15.69 -10.40 10.96
N ALA A 342 -16.06 -9.17 10.58
CA ALA A 342 -16.20 -8.81 9.17
C ALA A 342 -14.86 -8.97 8.44
N SER A 343 -14.89 -9.66 7.30
CA SER A 343 -13.73 -9.79 6.41
C SER A 343 -13.72 -8.71 5.33
N ILE A 344 -14.89 -8.17 4.99
CA ILE A 344 -15.09 -7.10 4.01
C ILE A 344 -16.11 -6.14 4.60
N LEU A 345 -16.02 -4.84 4.29
CA LEU A 345 -17.00 -3.85 4.70
C LEU A 345 -17.79 -3.34 3.50
N ASP A 346 -19.12 -3.49 3.52
CA ASP A 346 -20.01 -2.82 2.57
C ASP A 346 -20.07 -1.33 2.90
N VAL A 347 -19.88 -0.47 1.90
CA VAL A 347 -19.82 0.99 2.05
C VAL A 347 -20.85 1.63 1.12
N ASN A 348 -21.99 1.98 1.70
CA ASN A 348 -23.05 2.74 1.05
C ASN A 348 -23.14 4.12 1.70
N VAL A 349 -23.09 5.19 0.90
CA VAL A 349 -23.16 6.59 1.37
C VAL A 349 -24.31 7.35 0.71
N GLY A 350 -25.19 6.62 0.02
CA GLY A 350 -26.30 7.17 -0.76
C GLY A 350 -27.36 7.78 0.16
N ILE A 351 -27.37 9.11 0.25
CA ILE A 351 -28.46 9.88 0.83
C ILE A 351 -28.85 11.03 -0.11
N PRO A 352 -30.13 11.43 -0.14
CA PRO A 352 -30.53 12.65 -0.80
C PRO A 352 -29.77 13.86 -0.21
N GLU A 353 -29.54 14.89 -1.04
CA GLU A 353 -29.00 16.21 -0.63
C GLU A 353 -27.50 16.26 -0.28
N VAL A 354 -26.72 15.21 -0.54
CA VAL A 354 -25.24 15.26 -0.41
C VAL A 354 -24.55 14.95 -1.73
N ASP A 355 -23.34 15.48 -1.88
CA ASP A 355 -22.44 15.08 -2.95
C ASP A 355 -21.88 13.68 -2.66
N GLU A 356 -22.65 12.66 -3.06
CA GLU A 356 -22.31 11.24 -2.90
C GLU A 356 -20.92 10.93 -3.49
N LYS A 357 -20.56 11.57 -4.61
CA LYS A 357 -19.31 11.32 -5.33
C LYS A 357 -18.09 11.71 -4.51
N ASN A 358 -18.08 12.92 -3.93
CA ASN A 358 -16.97 13.37 -3.10
C ASN A 358 -17.00 12.73 -1.70
N LEU A 359 -18.18 12.49 -1.15
CA LEU A 359 -18.33 11.85 0.16
C LEU A 359 -17.85 10.40 0.14
N MET A 360 -18.16 9.63 -0.92
CA MET A 360 -17.69 8.25 -1.08
C MET A 360 -16.15 8.18 -1.08
N VAL A 361 -15.49 9.05 -1.86
CA VAL A 361 -14.01 9.11 -1.90
C VAL A 361 -13.43 9.41 -0.53
N LYS A 362 -14.01 10.39 0.19
CA LYS A 362 -13.56 10.77 1.53
C LYS A 362 -13.68 9.59 2.49
N ILE A 363 -14.81 8.88 2.49
CA ILE A 363 -15.04 7.73 3.38
C ILE A 363 -14.12 6.56 3.03
N VAL A 364 -13.94 6.25 1.74
CA VAL A 364 -12.99 5.21 1.30
C VAL A 364 -11.57 5.50 1.80
N LYS A 365 -11.06 6.73 1.59
CA LYS A 365 -9.72 7.13 2.05
C LYS A 365 -9.56 7.02 3.57
N ASN A 366 -10.55 7.47 4.34
CA ASN A 366 -10.49 7.43 5.81
C ASN A 366 -10.67 6.02 6.38
N LEU A 367 -11.46 5.16 5.76
CA LEU A 367 -11.52 3.75 6.16
C LEU A 367 -10.19 3.06 5.89
N GLN A 368 -9.57 3.27 4.73
CA GLN A 368 -8.29 2.65 4.38
C GLN A 368 -7.08 3.22 5.13
N SER A 369 -7.21 4.40 5.77
CA SER A 369 -6.15 4.95 6.62
C SER A 369 -6.09 4.27 7.99
N VAL A 370 -7.18 3.62 8.42
CA VAL A 370 -7.28 2.98 9.75
C VAL A 370 -7.38 1.46 9.62
N LEU A 371 -8.11 0.96 8.63
CA LEU A 371 -8.42 -0.46 8.45
C LEU A 371 -7.68 -1.02 7.24
N ASP A 372 -7.15 -2.23 7.40
CA ASP A 372 -6.59 -3.04 6.32
C ASP A 372 -7.64 -3.95 5.65
N THR A 373 -8.90 -3.85 6.10
CA THR A 373 -10.01 -4.68 5.61
C THR A 373 -10.48 -4.20 4.23
N PRO A 374 -10.60 -5.09 3.22
CA PRO A 374 -11.14 -4.73 1.91
C PRO A 374 -12.56 -4.18 1.98
N LEU A 375 -12.90 -3.34 1.00
CA LEU A 375 -14.22 -2.70 0.92
C LEU A 375 -15.05 -3.30 -0.21
N GLN A 376 -16.36 -3.29 -0.02
CA GLN A 376 -17.36 -3.42 -1.07
C GLN A 376 -17.97 -2.03 -1.29
N ILE A 377 -17.77 -1.47 -2.48
CA ILE A 377 -18.29 -0.16 -2.85
C ILE A 377 -19.73 -0.33 -3.31
N ASP A 378 -20.68 0.22 -2.56
CA ASP A 378 -22.12 0.11 -2.83
C ASP A 378 -22.69 1.45 -3.32
N SER A 379 -22.97 1.51 -4.63
CA SER A 379 -23.65 2.64 -5.28
C SER A 379 -24.26 2.17 -6.61
N SER A 380 -25.32 2.85 -7.05
CA SER A 380 -25.94 2.65 -8.36
C SER A 380 -25.52 3.71 -9.39
N ASN A 381 -24.74 4.72 -8.99
CA ASN A 381 -24.34 5.82 -9.85
C ASN A 381 -22.95 5.55 -10.49
N PRO A 382 -22.85 5.42 -11.84
CA PRO A 382 -21.59 5.18 -12.53
C PRO A 382 -20.48 6.18 -12.20
N GLU A 383 -20.81 7.47 -12.01
CA GLU A 383 -19.81 8.50 -11.69
C GLU A 383 -19.24 8.33 -10.27
N VAL A 384 -20.09 7.97 -9.30
CA VAL A 384 -19.67 7.70 -7.91
C VAL A 384 -18.78 6.48 -7.89
N ILE A 385 -19.19 5.42 -8.62
CA ILE A 385 -18.43 4.18 -8.75
C ILE A 385 -17.07 4.45 -9.37
N GLU A 386 -17.00 5.07 -10.55
CA GLU A 386 -15.72 5.33 -11.21
C GLU A 386 -14.78 6.16 -10.32
N LYS A 387 -15.31 7.19 -9.63
CA LYS A 387 -14.48 8.00 -8.75
C LYS A 387 -14.00 7.20 -7.53
N ALA A 388 -14.88 6.45 -6.86
CA ALA A 388 -14.48 5.61 -5.72
C ALA A 388 -13.41 4.57 -6.11
N LEU A 389 -13.59 3.92 -7.27
CA LEU A 389 -12.64 2.93 -7.77
C LEU A 389 -11.29 3.54 -8.17
N ARG A 390 -11.26 4.79 -8.65
CA ARG A 390 -10.00 5.51 -8.89
C ARG A 390 -9.19 5.68 -7.60
N TYR A 391 -9.81 6.09 -6.51
CA TYR A 391 -9.10 6.37 -5.25
C TYR A 391 -8.96 5.15 -4.32
N TYR A 392 -9.59 4.01 -4.59
CA TYR A 392 -9.43 2.80 -3.78
C TYR A 392 -8.00 2.22 -3.92
N ASN A 393 -7.30 2.00 -2.81
CA ASN A 393 -5.97 1.40 -2.81
C ASN A 393 -6.05 -0.13 -2.70
N GLY A 394 -6.03 -0.83 -3.84
CA GLY A 394 -6.14 -2.29 -3.93
C GLY A 394 -7.18 -2.76 -4.94
N LYS A 395 -7.77 -3.95 -4.70
CA LYS A 395 -8.88 -4.53 -5.48
C LYS A 395 -10.11 -4.77 -4.59
N CYS A 396 -11.23 -4.11 -4.89
CA CYS A 396 -12.48 -4.19 -4.11
C CYS A 396 -13.57 -5.04 -4.80
N ILE A 397 -14.73 -5.16 -4.12
CA ILE A 397 -15.99 -5.62 -4.73
C ILE A 397 -16.82 -4.39 -5.12
N LEU A 398 -17.37 -4.39 -6.33
CA LEU A 398 -18.42 -3.45 -6.72
C LEU A 398 -19.80 -4.06 -6.50
N ASN A 399 -20.62 -3.40 -5.68
CA ASN A 399 -22.04 -3.68 -5.49
C ASN A 399 -22.85 -2.53 -6.14
N SER A 400 -23.48 -2.71 -7.30
CA SER A 400 -23.57 -3.92 -8.13
C SER A 400 -23.91 -3.57 -9.59
N VAL A 401 -24.02 -4.60 -10.43
CA VAL A 401 -24.70 -4.56 -11.72
C VAL A 401 -25.94 -5.44 -11.71
N ASN A 402 -26.82 -5.29 -12.68
CA ASN A 402 -28.02 -6.13 -12.84
C ASN A 402 -28.15 -6.61 -14.30
N GLY A 403 -29.19 -7.39 -14.60
CA GLY A 403 -29.42 -7.97 -15.93
C GLY A 403 -29.88 -6.99 -17.02
N GLU A 404 -30.01 -5.70 -16.70
CA GLU A 404 -30.43 -4.67 -17.65
C GLU A 404 -29.26 -4.23 -18.54
N GLU A 405 -29.46 -4.21 -19.86
CA GLU A 405 -28.39 -3.89 -20.83
C GLU A 405 -27.76 -2.52 -20.58
N GLY A 406 -28.59 -1.49 -20.38
CA GLY A 406 -28.09 -0.13 -20.14
C GLY A 406 -27.28 0.03 -18.86
N THR A 407 -27.48 -0.84 -17.86
CA THR A 407 -26.66 -0.85 -16.62
C THR A 407 -25.35 -1.58 -16.88
N LEU A 408 -25.40 -2.74 -17.53
CA LEU A 408 -24.21 -3.52 -17.87
C LEU A 408 -23.22 -2.72 -18.74
N ASP A 409 -23.72 -2.05 -19.78
CA ASP A 409 -22.89 -1.30 -20.72
C ASP A 409 -22.24 -0.04 -20.10
N LYS A 410 -22.80 0.48 -19.00
CA LYS A 410 -22.22 1.60 -18.24
C LYS A 410 -21.20 1.15 -17.21
N ILE A 411 -21.46 0.04 -16.51
CA ILE A 411 -20.67 -0.37 -15.35
C ILE A 411 -19.54 -1.34 -15.71
N LEU A 412 -19.76 -2.29 -16.62
CA LEU A 412 -18.74 -3.29 -16.97
C LEU A 412 -17.45 -2.67 -17.55
N PRO A 413 -17.47 -1.58 -18.36
CA PRO A 413 -16.25 -0.89 -18.75
C PRO A 413 -15.44 -0.37 -17.55
N ILE A 414 -16.13 0.15 -16.53
CA ILE A 414 -15.51 0.65 -15.30
C ILE A 414 -14.89 -0.52 -14.51
N VAL A 415 -15.62 -1.63 -14.36
CA VAL A 415 -15.12 -2.87 -13.73
C VAL A 415 -13.86 -3.38 -14.43
N LYS A 416 -13.87 -3.39 -15.77
CA LYS A 416 -12.71 -3.81 -16.57
C LYS A 416 -11.52 -2.87 -16.39
N LYS A 417 -11.75 -1.56 -16.37
CA LYS A 417 -10.71 -0.52 -16.23
C LYS A 417 -9.96 -0.62 -14.91
N TYR A 418 -10.66 -0.85 -13.79
CA TYR A 418 -10.06 -0.91 -12.46
C TYR A 418 -9.82 -2.34 -11.96
N GLY A 419 -10.27 -3.36 -12.71
CA GLY A 419 -10.02 -4.77 -12.42
C GLY A 419 -10.69 -5.29 -11.14
N THR A 420 -11.84 -4.75 -10.77
CA THR A 420 -12.54 -5.10 -9.53
C THR A 420 -13.31 -6.40 -9.65
N MET A 421 -13.71 -6.97 -8.51
CA MET A 421 -14.82 -7.92 -8.53
C MET A 421 -16.13 -7.17 -8.71
N VAL A 422 -17.17 -7.83 -9.23
CA VAL A 422 -18.49 -7.25 -9.42
C VAL A 422 -19.58 -8.21 -8.97
N ILE A 423 -20.54 -7.68 -8.21
CA ILE A 423 -21.77 -8.39 -7.86
C ILE A 423 -22.79 -8.18 -8.98
N GLY A 424 -23.25 -9.26 -9.59
CA GLY A 424 -24.37 -9.29 -10.52
C GLY A 424 -25.66 -9.71 -9.82
N LEU A 425 -26.58 -8.76 -9.64
CA LEU A 425 -27.91 -9.04 -9.11
C LEU A 425 -28.74 -9.74 -10.18
N THR A 426 -29.34 -10.89 -9.85
CA THR A 426 -30.23 -11.62 -10.78
C THR A 426 -31.62 -10.97 -10.86
N LEU A 427 -31.67 -9.70 -11.25
CA LEU A 427 -32.89 -8.92 -11.53
C LEU A 427 -32.80 -8.25 -12.90
N ASN A 428 -33.95 -7.85 -13.45
CA ASN A 428 -34.05 -7.08 -14.68
C ASN A 428 -35.24 -6.10 -14.62
N ASN A 429 -35.61 -5.48 -15.74
CA ASN A 429 -36.72 -4.51 -15.84
C ASN A 429 -38.08 -5.07 -15.35
N LYS A 430 -38.26 -6.39 -15.27
CA LYS A 430 -39.47 -7.05 -14.74
C LYS A 430 -39.43 -7.23 -13.22
N GLY A 431 -38.37 -6.78 -12.56
CA GLY A 431 -38.12 -6.93 -11.13
C GLY A 431 -37.33 -8.18 -10.78
N ILE A 432 -37.51 -8.67 -9.55
CA ILE A 432 -36.83 -9.85 -9.01
C ILE A 432 -37.60 -11.11 -9.47
N PRO A 433 -36.98 -12.03 -10.22
CA PRO A 433 -37.63 -13.27 -10.63
C PRO A 433 -37.95 -14.16 -9.43
N LYS A 434 -39.04 -14.91 -9.54
CA LYS A 434 -39.48 -15.85 -8.49
C LYS A 434 -38.86 -17.23 -8.63
N SER A 435 -38.58 -17.66 -9.87
CA SER A 435 -38.10 -19.01 -10.17
C SER A 435 -36.56 -19.08 -10.25
N CYS A 436 -36.00 -20.20 -9.81
CA CYS A 436 -34.57 -20.46 -9.93
C CYS A 436 -34.08 -20.40 -11.39
N LYS A 437 -34.90 -20.90 -12.32
CA LYS A 437 -34.57 -20.93 -13.76
C LYS A 437 -34.33 -19.52 -14.32
N GLU A 438 -35.24 -18.59 -14.06
CA GLU A 438 -35.11 -17.21 -14.55
C GLU A 438 -33.92 -16.49 -13.92
N LYS A 439 -33.66 -16.71 -12.62
CA LYS A 439 -32.47 -16.16 -11.96
C LYS A 439 -31.17 -16.64 -12.60
N LEU A 440 -31.09 -17.93 -12.96
CA LEU A 440 -29.93 -18.50 -13.66
C LEU A 440 -29.77 -17.95 -15.07
N GLU A 441 -30.85 -17.73 -15.82
CA GLU A 441 -30.82 -17.12 -17.15
C GLU A 441 -30.25 -15.70 -17.09
N ILE A 442 -30.67 -14.89 -16.10
CA ILE A 442 -30.09 -13.56 -15.88
C ILE A 442 -28.61 -13.65 -15.49
N GLY A 443 -28.26 -14.56 -14.57
CA GLY A 443 -26.87 -14.79 -14.18
C GLY A 443 -25.96 -15.15 -15.36
N LYS A 444 -26.44 -16.02 -16.27
CA LYS A 444 -25.73 -16.36 -17.53
C LYS A 444 -25.53 -15.13 -18.40
N LYS A 445 -26.57 -14.33 -18.61
CA LYS A 445 -26.50 -13.09 -19.39
C LYS A 445 -25.44 -12.13 -18.83
N ILE A 446 -25.40 -11.93 -17.51
CA ILE A 446 -24.39 -11.05 -16.88
C ILE A 446 -22.98 -11.58 -17.13
N ILE A 447 -22.76 -12.89 -16.97
CA ILE A 447 -21.46 -13.54 -17.20
C ILE A 447 -21.02 -13.41 -18.66
N GLU A 448 -21.91 -13.67 -19.60
CA GLU A 448 -21.64 -13.55 -21.04
C GLU A 448 -21.27 -12.11 -21.40
N LYS A 449 -22.06 -11.13 -20.94
CA LYS A 449 -21.80 -9.71 -21.18
C LYS A 449 -20.47 -9.25 -20.56
N ALA A 450 -20.17 -9.68 -19.34
CA ALA A 450 -18.88 -9.41 -18.70
C ALA A 450 -17.70 -10.00 -19.50
N SER A 451 -17.88 -11.18 -20.09
CA SER A 451 -16.87 -11.80 -20.96
C SER A 451 -16.62 -11.00 -22.23
N GLU A 452 -17.64 -10.36 -22.82
CA GLU A 452 -17.48 -9.46 -23.99
C GLU A 452 -16.54 -8.28 -23.68
N TYR A 453 -16.58 -7.75 -22.45
CA TYR A 453 -15.66 -6.72 -21.96
C TYR A 453 -14.31 -7.27 -21.48
N GLY A 454 -14.07 -8.58 -21.60
CA GLY A 454 -12.83 -9.23 -21.16
C GLY A 454 -12.70 -9.33 -19.63
N ILE A 455 -13.81 -9.41 -18.90
CA ILE A 455 -13.85 -9.67 -17.46
C ILE A 455 -13.92 -11.19 -17.24
N SER A 456 -12.98 -11.73 -16.45
CA SER A 456 -12.97 -13.15 -16.10
C SER A 456 -14.17 -13.50 -15.21
N LYS A 457 -14.69 -14.73 -15.35
CA LYS A 457 -15.70 -15.29 -14.44
C LYS A 457 -15.25 -15.27 -12.97
N ASP A 458 -13.94 -15.38 -12.75
CA ASP A 458 -13.31 -15.28 -11.42
C ASP A 458 -13.57 -13.93 -10.72
N ASN A 459 -13.91 -12.87 -11.48
CA ASN A 459 -14.24 -11.56 -10.94
C ASN A 459 -15.75 -11.34 -10.76
N ILE A 460 -16.59 -12.36 -10.98
CA ILE A 460 -18.05 -12.23 -10.92
C ILE A 460 -18.57 -12.97 -9.70
N ILE A 461 -19.41 -12.28 -8.94
CA ILE A 461 -20.19 -12.82 -7.83
C ILE A 461 -21.66 -12.65 -8.21
N LEU A 462 -22.50 -13.67 -8.07
CA LEU A 462 -23.94 -13.53 -8.32
C LEU A 462 -24.72 -13.42 -7.01
N ASP A 463 -25.61 -12.44 -6.94
CA ASP A 463 -26.62 -12.34 -5.89
C ASP A 463 -27.96 -12.83 -6.44
N PRO A 464 -28.49 -13.97 -5.98
CA PRO A 464 -29.78 -14.46 -6.44
C PRO A 464 -30.96 -13.61 -5.93
N LEU A 465 -30.72 -12.70 -4.98
CA LEU A 465 -31.67 -11.89 -4.24
C LEU A 465 -32.68 -12.74 -3.45
N ILE A 466 -33.06 -12.25 -2.28
CA ILE A 466 -34.10 -12.90 -1.47
C ILE A 466 -35.27 -11.96 -1.22
N LEU A 467 -36.48 -12.50 -1.35
CA LEU A 467 -37.72 -11.86 -0.97
C LEU A 467 -38.06 -12.21 0.48
N THR A 468 -38.84 -11.35 1.16
CA THR A 468 -39.24 -11.59 2.55
C THR A 468 -40.07 -12.87 2.70
N ALA A 469 -39.72 -13.68 3.71
CA ALA A 469 -40.44 -14.89 4.09
C ALA A 469 -41.85 -14.61 4.62
N ALA A 470 -42.16 -13.36 5.00
CA ALA A 470 -43.49 -12.97 5.46
C ALA A 470 -44.57 -13.24 4.41
N THR A 471 -44.23 -13.06 3.12
CA THR A 471 -45.18 -13.15 2.01
C THR A 471 -44.73 -14.08 0.87
N ASN A 472 -43.50 -14.60 0.89
CA ASN A 472 -42.90 -15.33 -0.24
C ASN A 472 -42.17 -16.62 0.21
N GLN A 473 -42.78 -17.47 1.03
CA GLN A 473 -42.08 -18.65 1.60
C GLN A 473 -41.58 -19.64 0.52
N THR A 474 -42.29 -19.76 -0.61
CA THR A 474 -41.87 -20.62 -1.72
C THR A 474 -40.59 -20.09 -2.36
N GLU A 475 -40.51 -18.78 -2.58
CA GLU A 475 -39.36 -18.10 -3.17
C GLU A 475 -38.10 -18.14 -2.29
N VAL A 476 -38.25 -18.28 -0.97
CA VAL A 476 -37.11 -18.54 -0.06
C VAL A 476 -36.40 -19.86 -0.43
N LYS A 477 -37.17 -20.93 -0.66
CA LYS A 477 -36.61 -22.24 -1.08
C LYS A 477 -36.01 -22.18 -2.49
N GLU A 478 -36.65 -21.46 -3.40
CA GLU A 478 -36.11 -21.25 -4.75
C GLU A 478 -34.79 -20.47 -4.73
N THR A 479 -34.62 -19.54 -3.80
CA THR A 479 -33.36 -18.79 -3.63
C THR A 479 -32.24 -19.71 -3.15
N LEU A 480 -32.48 -20.57 -2.15
CA LEU A 480 -31.52 -21.59 -1.71
C LEU A 480 -31.10 -22.52 -2.86
N ARG A 481 -32.07 -23.01 -3.64
CA ARG A 481 -31.82 -23.81 -4.84
C ARG A 481 -30.98 -23.05 -5.87
N THR A 482 -31.22 -21.75 -6.03
CA THR A 482 -30.47 -20.90 -6.96
C THR A 482 -29.01 -20.75 -6.54
N ILE A 483 -28.72 -20.60 -5.24
CA ILE A 483 -27.33 -20.57 -4.73
C ILE A 483 -26.59 -21.83 -5.16
N ARG A 484 -27.14 -23.01 -4.87
CA ARG A 484 -26.53 -24.29 -5.28
C ARG A 484 -26.33 -24.37 -6.80
N LYS A 485 -27.35 -24.00 -7.56
CA LYS A 485 -27.33 -24.07 -9.02
C LYS A 485 -26.32 -23.11 -9.66
N ILE A 486 -26.12 -21.93 -9.09
CA ILE A 486 -25.06 -21.01 -9.54
C ILE A 486 -23.69 -21.69 -9.40
N LYS A 487 -23.45 -22.37 -8.27
CA LYS A 487 -22.18 -23.07 -8.02
C LYS A 487 -21.97 -24.25 -8.97
N GLU A 488 -23.00 -25.06 -9.16
CA GLU A 488 -22.97 -26.26 -10.02
C GLU A 488 -22.88 -25.93 -11.51
N GLU A 489 -23.65 -24.96 -12.00
CA GLU A 489 -23.86 -24.74 -13.44
C GLU A 489 -23.09 -23.54 -13.99
N LEU A 490 -22.90 -22.48 -13.20
CA LEU A 490 -22.26 -21.24 -13.66
C LEU A 490 -20.80 -21.13 -13.20
N GLY A 491 -20.43 -21.82 -12.12
CA GLY A 491 -19.06 -21.90 -11.61
C GLY A 491 -18.53 -20.58 -11.05
N VAL A 492 -19.42 -19.69 -10.60
CA VAL A 492 -19.08 -18.39 -10.00
C VAL A 492 -19.39 -18.36 -8.51
N LYS A 493 -18.89 -17.34 -7.80
CA LYS A 493 -19.16 -17.14 -6.38
C LYS A 493 -20.56 -16.57 -6.15
N THR A 494 -21.08 -16.72 -4.94
CA THR A 494 -22.39 -16.22 -4.54
C THR A 494 -22.31 -15.30 -3.34
N THR A 495 -23.17 -14.28 -3.34
CA THR A 495 -23.41 -13.37 -2.23
C THR A 495 -24.90 -13.29 -1.96
N LEU A 496 -25.29 -12.83 -0.77
CA LEU A 496 -26.69 -12.59 -0.44
C LEU A 496 -26.82 -11.64 0.74
N GLY A 497 -27.70 -10.65 0.62
CA GLY A 497 -28.23 -9.88 1.75
C GLY A 497 -29.14 -10.72 2.65
N VAL A 498 -28.56 -11.42 3.62
CA VAL A 498 -29.27 -12.40 4.48
C VAL A 498 -30.40 -11.74 5.25
N SER A 499 -30.18 -10.53 5.76
CA SER A 499 -31.14 -9.77 6.56
C SER A 499 -32.48 -9.49 5.86
N ASN A 500 -32.56 -9.60 4.53
CA ASN A 500 -33.76 -9.34 3.75
C ASN A 500 -34.84 -10.42 3.91
N VAL A 501 -34.46 -11.66 4.27
CA VAL A 501 -35.41 -12.77 4.45
C VAL A 501 -36.43 -12.51 5.57
N SER A 502 -36.03 -11.77 6.60
CA SER A 502 -36.82 -11.53 7.81
C SER A 502 -37.52 -10.18 7.83
N PHE A 503 -37.48 -9.41 6.73
CA PHE A 503 -38.06 -8.07 6.70
C PHE A 503 -39.57 -8.10 7.02
N GLY A 504 -39.99 -7.29 8.01
CA GLY A 504 -41.38 -7.21 8.46
C GLY A 504 -41.81 -8.27 9.48
N LEU A 505 -40.91 -9.16 9.94
CA LEU A 505 -41.20 -10.18 10.94
C LEU A 505 -40.64 -9.82 12.33
N PRO A 506 -41.26 -10.30 13.44
CA PRO A 506 -40.65 -10.24 14.77
C PRO A 506 -39.49 -11.25 14.89
N GLU A 507 -38.65 -11.10 15.91
CA GLU A 507 -37.55 -12.05 16.22
C GLU A 507 -36.67 -12.39 15.00
N ARG A 508 -36.35 -11.36 14.21
CA ARG A 508 -35.63 -11.46 12.92
C ARG A 508 -34.31 -12.22 13.01
N GLU A 509 -33.64 -12.12 14.15
CA GLU A 509 -32.32 -12.72 14.39
C GLU A 509 -32.40 -14.25 14.24
N ASN A 510 -33.39 -14.89 14.85
CA ASN A 510 -33.60 -16.34 14.76
C ASN A 510 -33.78 -16.79 13.30
N ILE A 511 -34.58 -16.04 12.53
CA ILE A 511 -34.84 -16.34 11.11
C ILE A 511 -33.57 -16.18 10.29
N ASN A 512 -32.83 -15.09 10.50
CA ASN A 512 -31.59 -14.81 9.79
C ASN A 512 -30.52 -15.89 10.07
N GLU A 513 -30.38 -16.34 11.31
CA GLU A 513 -29.42 -17.37 11.71
C GLU A 513 -29.70 -18.73 11.08
N VAL A 514 -30.96 -19.20 11.15
CA VAL A 514 -31.37 -20.46 10.53
C VAL A 514 -31.20 -20.38 9.02
N PHE A 515 -31.67 -19.30 8.40
CA PHE A 515 -31.57 -19.13 6.96
C PHE A 515 -30.12 -19.04 6.48
N LEU A 516 -29.24 -18.35 7.22
CA LEU A 516 -27.81 -18.30 6.93
C LEU A 516 -27.19 -19.70 6.91
N GLY A 517 -27.45 -20.51 7.94
CA GLY A 517 -26.97 -21.90 7.99
C GLY A 517 -27.42 -22.72 6.77
N MET A 518 -28.68 -22.56 6.36
CA MET A 518 -29.19 -23.18 5.14
C MET A 518 -28.46 -22.67 3.89
N ALA A 519 -28.30 -21.35 3.72
CA ALA A 519 -27.65 -20.77 2.56
C ALA A 519 -26.17 -21.14 2.44
N LEU A 520 -25.45 -21.23 3.57
CA LEU A 520 -24.07 -21.70 3.61
C LEU A 520 -23.95 -23.15 3.14
N ASN A 521 -24.87 -24.04 3.55
CA ASN A 521 -24.93 -25.42 3.07
C ASN A 521 -25.14 -25.49 1.55
N GLU A 522 -25.88 -24.55 0.96
CA GLU A 522 -26.07 -24.45 -0.49
C GLU A 522 -24.87 -23.86 -1.24
N GLY A 523 -23.86 -23.36 -0.52
CA GLY A 523 -22.62 -22.84 -1.09
C GLY A 523 -22.53 -21.32 -1.18
N LEU A 524 -23.20 -20.58 -0.28
CA LEU A 524 -23.02 -19.13 -0.11
C LEU A 524 -21.58 -18.79 0.31
N ASP A 525 -20.87 -17.96 -0.46
CA ASP A 525 -19.47 -17.60 -0.16
C ASP A 525 -19.34 -16.28 0.62
N PHE A 526 -20.12 -15.27 0.25
CA PHE A 526 -19.99 -13.89 0.75
C PHE A 526 -21.30 -13.40 1.38
N PRO A 527 -21.67 -13.84 2.60
CA PRO A 527 -22.89 -13.33 3.24
C PRO A 527 -22.74 -11.84 3.60
N ILE A 528 -23.71 -11.03 3.17
CA ILE A 528 -23.87 -9.64 3.64
C ILE A 528 -24.76 -9.67 4.89
N VAL A 529 -24.16 -9.38 6.04
CA VAL A 529 -24.78 -9.51 7.38
C VAL A 529 -24.27 -8.45 8.34
N ASN A 530 -24.96 -8.29 9.47
CA ASN A 530 -24.44 -7.56 10.62
C ASN A 530 -23.52 -8.46 11.48
N PRO A 531 -22.19 -8.29 11.45
CA PRO A 531 -21.25 -9.13 12.19
C PRO A 531 -21.37 -8.94 13.71
N ASN A 532 -21.91 -7.82 14.19
CA ASN A 532 -22.07 -7.57 15.62
C ASN A 532 -23.21 -8.39 16.25
N LYS A 533 -23.97 -9.15 15.45
CA LYS A 533 -24.93 -10.13 15.96
C LYS A 533 -24.21 -11.44 16.24
N GLU A 534 -24.05 -11.75 17.53
CA GLU A 534 -23.25 -12.91 17.96
C GLU A 534 -23.76 -14.23 17.38
N GLY A 535 -25.08 -14.43 17.27
CA GLY A 535 -25.66 -15.65 16.71
C GLY A 535 -25.30 -15.89 15.24
N ILE A 536 -25.27 -14.83 14.42
CA ILE A 536 -24.80 -14.91 13.02
C ILE A 536 -23.35 -15.40 12.96
N MET A 537 -22.47 -14.81 13.77
CA MET A 537 -21.06 -15.20 13.80
C MET A 537 -20.85 -16.61 14.38
N LYS A 538 -21.71 -17.06 15.31
CA LYS A 538 -21.71 -18.45 15.79
C LYS A 538 -22.03 -19.43 14.67
N VAL A 539 -23.06 -19.13 13.86
CA VAL A 539 -23.42 -19.97 12.70
C VAL A 539 -22.25 -20.07 11.72
N ILE A 540 -21.61 -18.95 11.39
CA ILE A 540 -20.45 -18.94 10.47
C ILE A 540 -19.28 -19.75 11.03
N ARG A 541 -18.84 -19.50 12.27
CA ARG A 541 -17.72 -20.24 12.86
C ARG A 541 -18.02 -21.74 12.98
N GLY A 542 -19.24 -22.09 13.36
CA GLY A 542 -19.70 -23.48 13.41
C GLY A 542 -19.68 -24.13 12.02
N PHE A 543 -20.14 -23.42 11.00
CA PHE A 543 -20.09 -23.88 9.62
C PHE A 543 -18.64 -24.08 9.14
N GLU A 544 -17.76 -23.09 9.33
CA GLU A 544 -16.35 -23.18 8.92
C GLU A 544 -15.62 -24.35 9.59
N LEU A 545 -15.91 -24.63 10.86
CA LEU A 545 -15.42 -25.81 11.55
C LEU A 545 -15.92 -27.11 10.91
N LEU A 546 -17.24 -27.23 10.73
CA LEU A 546 -17.87 -28.45 10.23
C LEU A 546 -17.53 -28.75 8.76
N TYR A 547 -17.39 -27.72 7.93
CA TYR A 547 -17.00 -27.84 6.52
C TYR A 547 -15.48 -27.97 6.31
N GLY A 548 -14.69 -27.93 7.39
CA GLY A 548 -13.24 -28.11 7.33
C GLY A 548 -12.46 -26.90 6.80
N TYR A 549 -13.08 -25.72 6.79
CA TYR A 549 -12.37 -24.46 6.53
C TYR A 549 -11.48 -24.07 7.71
N ASP A 550 -11.92 -24.30 8.96
CA ASP A 550 -11.08 -24.18 10.15
C ASP A 550 -10.34 -25.49 10.46
N LYS A 551 -9.24 -25.73 9.73
CA LYS A 551 -8.42 -26.94 9.88
C LYS A 551 -7.86 -27.05 11.30
N GLY A 552 -8.20 -28.14 11.98
CA GLY A 552 -7.77 -28.41 13.35
C GLY A 552 -8.53 -27.62 14.42
N ALA A 553 -9.65 -26.98 14.06
CA ALA A 553 -10.45 -26.14 14.95
C ALA A 553 -9.67 -24.97 15.61
N ASN A 554 -8.60 -24.50 14.96
CA ASN A 554 -7.70 -23.52 15.54
C ASN A 554 -8.41 -22.19 15.84
N ASN A 555 -9.16 -21.67 14.86
CA ASN A 555 -9.87 -20.40 15.00
C ASN A 555 -11.03 -20.53 16.00
N TYR A 556 -11.76 -21.64 15.93
CA TYR A 556 -12.88 -21.95 16.82
C TYR A 556 -12.39 -22.05 18.28
N VAL A 557 -11.36 -22.85 18.56
CA VAL A 557 -10.80 -23.01 19.90
C VAL A 557 -10.21 -21.70 20.41
N LYS A 558 -9.43 -20.97 19.59
CA LYS A 558 -8.84 -19.68 19.99
C LYS A 558 -9.91 -18.66 20.41
N TYR A 559 -11.02 -18.59 19.68
CA TYR A 559 -12.09 -17.65 20.01
C TYR A 559 -12.80 -18.00 21.33
N TYR A 560 -13.22 -19.26 21.50
CA TYR A 560 -13.99 -19.65 22.70
C TYR A 560 -13.14 -19.85 23.95
N SER A 561 -11.85 -20.21 23.82
CA SER A 561 -10.94 -20.27 24.96
C SER A 561 -10.63 -18.88 25.53
N ASN A 562 -10.39 -17.88 24.66
CA ASN A 562 -10.24 -16.49 25.06
C ASN A 562 -11.54 -15.92 25.66
N LYS A 563 -12.70 -16.22 25.08
CA LYS A 563 -14.00 -15.78 25.61
C LYS A 563 -14.28 -16.34 27.01
N ASN A 564 -13.88 -17.59 27.30
CA ASN A 564 -14.03 -18.18 28.63
C ASN A 564 -13.09 -17.55 29.68
N ASN A 565 -11.93 -17.03 29.27
CA ASN A 565 -11.06 -16.23 30.16
C ASN A 565 -11.62 -14.84 30.40
N ILE A 566 -12.13 -14.18 29.36
CA ILE A 566 -12.77 -12.85 29.46
C ILE A 566 -14.07 -12.90 30.28
N HIS A 567 -14.88 -13.96 30.16
CA HIS A 567 -16.08 -14.14 31.00
C HIS A 567 -15.75 -14.33 32.49
N LYS A 568 -14.55 -14.81 32.84
CA LYS A 568 -14.09 -14.88 34.23
C LYS A 568 -13.64 -13.51 34.77
N GLU A 569 -13.17 -12.61 33.91
CA GLU A 569 -12.76 -11.25 34.29
C GLU A 569 -13.93 -10.23 34.25
N ASN A 570 -14.85 -10.37 33.29
CA ASN A 570 -16.00 -9.46 33.08
C ASN A 570 -17.13 -9.59 34.13
N LEU A 571 -16.99 -10.45 35.14
CA LEU A 571 -17.90 -10.44 36.29
C LEU A 571 -17.67 -9.22 37.21
N LYS A 572 -16.74 -8.30 36.90
CA LYS A 572 -16.45 -7.14 37.75
C LYS A 572 -16.73 -5.74 37.19
N GLU A 573 -16.94 -5.51 35.89
CA GLU A 573 -17.18 -4.14 35.41
C GLU A 573 -18.22 -4.09 34.28
N ASN A 574 -19.46 -3.75 34.64
CA ASN A 574 -20.42 -3.14 33.73
C ASN A 574 -20.27 -1.61 33.89
N VAL A 575 -19.51 -0.99 33.00
CA VAL A 575 -19.55 0.46 32.78
C VAL A 575 -19.72 0.68 31.29
N GLU A 576 -20.57 1.65 30.93
CA GLU A 576 -20.82 2.07 29.55
C GLU A 576 -19.50 2.21 28.77
N ASN A 577 -19.44 1.65 27.55
CA ASN A 577 -18.29 1.64 26.64
C ASN A 577 -17.90 3.07 26.21
N ILE A 578 -17.28 3.84 27.11
CA ILE A 578 -16.61 5.10 26.82
C ILE A 578 -15.14 4.77 26.60
N LEU A 579 -14.68 4.86 25.35
CA LEU A 579 -13.27 4.64 25.03
C LEU A 579 -12.39 5.63 25.81
N THR A 580 -11.31 5.11 26.38
CA THR A 580 -10.25 5.94 27.00
C THR A 580 -9.50 6.71 25.93
N LEU A 581 -8.85 7.84 26.28
CA LEU A 581 -8.04 8.60 25.32
C LEU A 581 -6.92 7.72 24.74
N LYS A 582 -6.32 6.87 25.57
CA LYS A 582 -5.36 5.85 25.15
C LYS A 582 -5.91 4.92 24.05
N GLU A 583 -7.12 4.38 24.20
CA GLU A 583 -7.73 3.51 23.20
C GLU A 583 -8.09 4.25 21.91
N ILE A 584 -8.59 5.49 22.03
CA ILE A 584 -8.89 6.36 20.89
C ILE A 584 -7.63 6.59 20.04
N VAL A 585 -6.49 6.85 20.68
CA VAL A 585 -5.18 7.00 20.01
C VAL A 585 -4.74 5.71 19.33
N ILE A 586 -4.83 4.58 20.03
CA ILE A 586 -4.47 3.26 19.46
C ILE A 586 -5.32 2.94 18.23
N LYS A 587 -6.58 3.38 18.21
CA LYS A 587 -7.52 3.19 17.08
C LYS A 587 -7.43 4.27 15.99
N GLY A 588 -6.61 5.31 16.16
CA GLY A 588 -6.43 6.37 15.16
C GLY A 588 -7.63 7.31 14.97
N LEU A 589 -8.48 7.48 15.99
CA LEU A 589 -9.73 8.26 15.91
C LEU A 589 -9.51 9.75 16.24
N LYS A 590 -9.22 10.58 15.23
CA LYS A 590 -8.74 11.96 15.38
C LYS A 590 -9.73 12.90 16.09
N GLY A 591 -11.00 12.96 15.67
CA GLY A 591 -11.97 13.88 16.27
C GLY A 591 -12.43 13.45 17.66
N GLU A 592 -12.59 12.14 17.90
CA GLU A 592 -12.88 11.62 19.26
C GLU A 592 -11.73 11.97 20.22
N ALA A 593 -10.47 11.93 19.76
CA ALA A 593 -9.32 12.32 20.58
C ALA A 593 -9.40 13.79 20.99
N LYS A 594 -9.79 14.67 20.06
CA LYS A 594 -9.98 16.10 20.33
C LYS A 594 -11.00 16.34 21.45
N GLU A 595 -12.17 15.70 21.37
CA GLU A 595 -13.24 15.84 22.35
C GLU A 595 -12.87 15.24 23.71
N LYS A 596 -12.32 14.01 23.71
CA LYS A 596 -11.89 13.33 24.93
C LYS A 596 -10.76 14.08 25.62
N THR A 597 -9.85 14.69 24.87
CA THR A 597 -8.79 15.55 25.43
C THR A 597 -9.37 16.79 26.10
N LYS A 598 -10.36 17.46 25.49
CA LYS A 598 -11.07 18.58 26.13
C LYS A 598 -11.80 18.18 27.40
N GLU A 599 -12.36 16.97 27.43
CA GLU A 599 -13.02 16.43 28.62
C GLU A 599 -12.01 16.18 29.75
N LEU A 600 -10.91 15.49 29.45
CA LEU A 600 -9.85 15.19 30.43
C LEU A 600 -9.14 16.44 30.95
N LEU A 601 -9.01 17.49 30.13
CA LEU A 601 -8.46 18.79 30.57
C LEU A 601 -9.30 19.48 31.64
N LYS A 602 -10.56 19.06 31.87
CA LYS A 602 -11.38 19.57 32.98
C LYS A 602 -10.93 19.03 34.34
N SER A 603 -10.28 17.87 34.38
CA SER A 603 -9.93 17.15 35.60
C SER A 603 -8.43 16.89 35.78
N ILE A 604 -7.65 16.87 34.69
CA ILE A 604 -6.23 16.51 34.68
C ILE A 604 -5.43 17.59 33.91
N LYS A 605 -4.22 17.92 34.39
CA LYS A 605 -3.34 18.89 33.71
C LYS A 605 -2.87 18.34 32.36
N GLY A 606 -2.72 19.20 31.36
CA GLY A 606 -2.35 18.78 30.00
C GLY A 606 -1.07 17.93 29.91
N MET A 607 -0.02 18.27 30.66
CA MET A 607 1.21 17.46 30.70
C MET A 607 1.03 16.08 31.35
N GLU A 608 0.06 15.95 32.25
CA GLU A 608 -0.26 14.65 32.85
C GLU A 608 -1.03 13.77 31.86
N ILE A 609 -1.90 14.35 31.03
CA ILE A 609 -2.55 13.66 29.90
C ILE A 609 -1.50 13.16 28.90
N VAL A 610 -0.52 13.99 28.55
CA VAL A 610 0.59 13.59 27.65
C VAL A 610 1.34 12.39 28.20
N ASN A 611 1.74 12.44 29.47
CA ASN A 611 2.59 11.40 30.07
C ASN A 611 1.84 10.10 30.42
N LYS A 612 0.56 10.17 30.77
CA LYS A 612 -0.21 8.99 31.22
C LYS A 612 -1.06 8.35 30.12
N GLU A 613 -1.51 9.13 29.14
CA GLU A 613 -2.40 8.64 28.07
C GLU A 613 -1.69 8.57 26.71
N LEU A 614 -1.14 9.71 26.24
CA LEU A 614 -0.64 9.83 24.86
C LEU A 614 0.67 9.07 24.62
N ILE A 615 1.70 9.28 25.46
CA ILE A 615 2.99 8.58 25.33
C ILE A 615 2.81 7.05 25.49
N PRO A 616 2.09 6.53 26.50
CA PRO A 616 1.87 5.09 26.62
C PRO A 616 1.05 4.50 25.48
N ALA A 617 0.14 5.27 24.85
CA ALA A 617 -0.56 4.81 23.66
C ALA A 617 0.41 4.64 22.47
N LEU A 618 1.30 5.63 22.24
CA LEU A 618 2.32 5.55 21.20
C LEU A 618 3.32 4.42 21.43
N ASP A 619 3.73 4.18 22.67
CA ASP A 619 4.63 3.06 22.98
C ASP A 619 3.97 1.70 22.62
N ILE A 620 2.67 1.51 22.90
CA ILE A 620 1.94 0.29 22.48
C ILE A 620 1.86 0.18 20.96
N VAL A 621 1.55 1.28 20.25
CA VAL A 621 1.49 1.31 18.79
C VAL A 621 2.88 1.00 18.21
N GLY A 622 3.94 1.58 18.78
CA GLY A 622 5.33 1.31 18.41
C GLY A 622 5.73 -0.15 18.61
N GLU A 623 5.37 -0.76 19.74
CA GLU A 623 5.60 -2.19 19.99
C GLU A 623 4.85 -3.09 19.01
N LYS A 624 3.59 -2.76 18.70
CA LYS A 624 2.81 -3.50 17.70
C LYS A 624 3.41 -3.39 16.30
N PHE A 625 3.96 -2.23 15.96
CA PHE A 625 4.66 -2.02 14.69
C PHE A 625 5.92 -2.87 14.60
N GLU A 626 6.72 -2.95 15.68
CA GLU A 626 7.91 -3.81 15.74
C GLU A 626 7.60 -5.31 15.68
N LYS A 627 6.46 -5.71 16.24
CA LYS A 627 5.94 -7.09 16.16
C LYS A 627 5.26 -7.40 14.83
N GLU A 628 5.23 -6.45 13.89
CA GLU A 628 4.56 -6.55 12.59
C GLU A 628 3.04 -6.82 12.70
N GLU A 629 2.42 -6.43 13.83
CA GLU A 629 0.99 -6.55 14.09
C GLU A 629 0.19 -5.38 13.48
N ILE A 630 0.80 -4.20 13.39
CA ILE A 630 0.26 -3.03 12.69
C ILE A 630 1.30 -2.49 11.71
N PHE A 631 0.88 -1.69 10.74
CA PHE A 631 1.76 -1.18 9.69
C PHE A 631 1.91 0.34 9.76
N LEU A 632 2.80 0.88 8.91
CA LEU A 632 3.10 2.30 8.83
C LEU A 632 1.83 3.20 8.73
N PRO A 633 0.79 2.88 7.94
CA PRO A 633 -0.44 3.69 7.94
C PRO A 633 -1.08 3.81 9.32
N GLN A 634 -1.20 2.71 10.06
CA GLN A 634 -1.80 2.72 11.39
C GLN A 634 -0.91 3.48 12.40
N LEU A 635 0.41 3.32 12.31
CA LEU A 635 1.37 4.08 13.13
C LEU A 635 1.23 5.59 12.90
N ILE A 636 1.16 6.02 11.63
CA ILE A 636 0.97 7.42 11.25
C ILE A 636 -0.41 7.91 11.71
N ALA A 637 -1.47 7.14 11.51
CA ALA A 637 -2.82 7.52 11.94
C ALA A 637 -2.88 7.77 13.45
N SER A 638 -2.33 6.87 14.28
CA SER A 638 -2.21 7.06 15.73
C SER A 638 -1.37 8.28 16.11
N ALA A 639 -0.26 8.50 15.42
CA ALA A 639 0.61 9.67 15.59
C ALA A 639 -0.14 10.99 15.29
N GLU A 640 -0.92 11.05 14.21
CA GLU A 640 -1.74 12.20 13.86
C GLU A 640 -2.88 12.42 14.86
N THR A 641 -3.49 11.34 15.38
CA THR A 641 -4.48 11.43 16.47
C THR A 641 -3.88 12.05 17.73
N VAL A 642 -2.64 11.69 18.08
CA VAL A 642 -1.90 12.33 19.19
C VAL A 642 -1.66 13.82 18.92
N LYS A 643 -1.31 14.19 17.69
CA LYS A 643 -1.10 15.59 17.31
C LYS A 643 -2.36 16.44 17.54
N GLU A 644 -3.54 15.95 17.16
CA GLU A 644 -4.82 16.64 17.43
C GLU A 644 -5.06 16.84 18.94
N SER A 645 -4.79 15.82 19.76
CA SER A 645 -4.82 15.94 21.22
C SER A 645 -3.83 17.00 21.74
N PHE A 646 -2.59 16.99 21.22
CA PHE A 646 -1.58 17.99 21.58
C PHE A 646 -1.99 19.41 21.21
N GLU A 647 -2.60 19.63 20.04
CA GLU A 647 -3.09 20.94 19.63
C GLU A 647 -4.18 21.47 20.58
N VAL A 648 -5.09 20.60 21.04
CA VAL A 648 -6.07 20.97 22.08
C VAL A 648 -5.39 21.36 23.37
N ILE A 649 -4.46 20.53 23.87
CA ILE A 649 -3.69 20.81 25.08
C ILE A 649 -2.95 22.14 24.92
N LYS A 650 -2.35 22.37 23.74
CA LYS A 650 -1.62 23.59 23.40
C LYS A 650 -2.51 24.84 23.46
N SER A 651 -3.73 24.73 22.98
CA SER A 651 -4.71 25.83 23.00
C SER A 651 -5.32 26.10 24.39
N SER A 652 -5.26 25.14 25.31
CA SER A 652 -5.85 25.22 26.66
C SER A 652 -4.88 25.71 27.75
N ILE A 653 -3.57 25.75 27.44
CA ILE A 653 -2.52 26.18 28.36
C ILE A 653 -1.98 27.52 27.87
N ASP A 654 -1.83 28.48 28.77
CA ASP A 654 -1.08 29.71 28.50
C ASP A 654 0.42 29.36 28.47
N PHE A 655 1.02 29.27 27.27
CA PHE A 655 2.37 28.71 27.01
C PHE A 655 3.54 29.47 27.67
N SER A 656 3.26 30.46 28.50
CA SER A 656 4.25 31.42 28.99
C SER A 656 4.96 31.03 30.29
N LYS A 657 4.59 29.93 30.98
CA LYS A 657 5.13 29.70 32.34
C LYS A 657 5.73 28.34 32.72
N GLU A 658 5.55 27.24 32.00
CA GLU A 658 6.18 25.96 32.38
C GLU A 658 6.38 25.05 31.17
N ASN A 659 7.56 25.10 30.54
CA ASN A 659 7.99 24.08 29.58
C ASN A 659 9.40 23.60 29.91
N LYS A 660 9.54 22.30 30.18
CA LYS A 660 10.78 21.57 29.90
C LYS A 660 10.58 20.87 28.54
N ASN A 661 11.16 21.45 27.49
CA ASN A 661 11.36 20.76 26.21
C ASN A 661 12.25 19.51 26.46
N ASN A 662 11.89 18.34 25.90
CA ASN A 662 12.65 17.10 26.07
C ASN A 662 14.04 17.13 25.39
N GLY A 663 14.27 18.14 24.54
CA GLY A 663 15.54 18.39 23.88
C GLY A 663 15.34 18.84 22.44
N CYS A 664 16.34 19.52 21.88
CA CYS A 664 16.34 19.92 20.48
C CYS A 664 17.17 18.92 19.64
N ILE A 665 16.60 18.47 18.52
CA ILE A 665 17.22 17.51 17.59
C ILE A 665 17.25 18.12 16.19
N VAL A 666 18.39 18.04 15.52
CA VAL A 666 18.48 18.40 14.08
C VAL A 666 18.27 17.14 13.25
N LEU A 667 17.43 17.22 12.22
CA LEU A 667 17.25 16.16 11.23
C LEU A 667 17.55 16.69 9.83
N ALA A 668 18.29 15.91 9.03
CA ALA A 668 18.60 16.26 7.64
C ALA A 668 18.74 15.00 6.77
N THR A 669 18.33 15.09 5.50
CA THR A 669 18.87 14.16 4.51
C THR A 669 20.18 14.72 3.99
N VAL A 670 21.16 13.85 3.82
CA VAL A 670 22.51 14.26 3.47
C VAL A 670 22.57 14.82 2.05
N LYS A 671 23.59 15.62 1.75
CA LYS A 671 23.85 16.14 0.41
C LYS A 671 23.72 15.05 -0.64
N GLY A 672 22.92 15.35 -1.64
CA GLY A 672 22.61 14.51 -2.77
C GLY A 672 21.48 13.54 -2.59
N ASP A 673 20.92 13.45 -1.39
CA ASP A 673 19.74 12.67 -1.15
C ASP A 673 18.49 13.56 -1.12
N ILE A 674 17.68 13.44 -2.17
CA ILE A 674 16.41 14.14 -2.28
C ILE A 674 15.24 13.34 -1.66
N HIS A 675 15.51 12.16 -1.10
CA HIS A 675 14.48 11.33 -0.48
C HIS A 675 14.43 11.62 1.02
N ASP A 676 13.33 12.19 1.48
CA ASP A 676 13.11 12.60 2.86
C ASP A 676 12.02 11.84 3.59
N ILE A 677 11.46 10.81 2.95
CA ILE A 677 10.37 10.00 3.51
C ILE A 677 10.74 9.47 4.91
N GLY A 678 11.87 8.76 5.03
CA GLY A 678 12.32 8.23 6.32
C GLY A 678 12.59 9.31 7.37
N LYS A 679 13.20 10.44 6.97
CA LYS A 679 13.46 11.59 7.85
C LYS A 679 12.15 12.20 8.35
N ASN A 680 11.16 12.40 7.49
CA ASN A 680 9.88 13.01 7.82
C ASN A 680 9.09 12.14 8.78
N ILE A 681 9.16 10.81 8.63
CA ILE A 681 8.57 9.88 9.61
C ILE A 681 9.26 10.02 10.97
N VAL A 682 10.60 10.00 11.00
CA VAL A 682 11.37 10.18 12.24
C VAL A 682 11.06 11.53 12.89
N LYS A 683 10.91 12.60 12.09
CA LYS A 683 10.49 13.93 12.54
C LYS A 683 9.13 13.86 13.22
N VAL A 684 8.11 13.40 12.50
CA VAL A 684 6.72 13.33 13.01
C VAL A 684 6.67 12.52 14.30
N ILE A 685 7.37 11.39 14.34
CA ILE A 685 7.41 10.54 15.54
C ILE A 685 8.14 11.26 16.69
N LEU A 686 9.32 11.83 16.48
CA LEU A 686 10.05 12.53 17.55
C LEU A 686 9.32 13.79 18.06
N GLU A 687 8.67 14.56 17.17
CA GLU A 687 7.81 15.69 17.56
C GLU A 687 6.67 15.21 18.48
N ASN A 688 6.08 14.05 18.19
CA ASN A 688 5.03 13.45 19.03
C ASN A 688 5.53 12.97 20.40
N TYR A 689 6.83 12.66 20.53
CA TYR A 689 7.47 12.38 21.82
C TYR A 689 7.94 13.65 22.57
N GLY A 690 7.59 14.85 22.08
CA GLY A 690 7.82 16.14 22.75
C GLY A 690 9.23 16.72 22.55
N TYR A 691 9.94 16.31 21.50
CA TYR A 691 11.22 16.90 21.11
C TYR A 691 11.03 18.05 20.11
N ASP A 692 11.81 19.13 20.25
CA ASP A 692 11.84 20.20 19.25
C ASP A 692 12.73 19.79 18.07
N ILE A 693 12.14 19.64 16.89
CA ILE A 693 12.86 19.23 15.68
C ILE A 693 13.21 20.43 14.80
N ILE A 694 14.51 20.59 14.56
CA ILE A 694 15.02 21.47 13.50
C ILE A 694 15.24 20.60 12.26
N ASP A 695 14.25 20.63 11.39
CA ASP A 695 14.29 19.92 10.13
C ASP A 695 14.95 20.80 9.06
N LEU A 696 16.16 20.40 8.63
CA LEU A 696 16.90 21.08 7.56
C LEU A 696 16.43 20.67 6.16
N GLY A 697 15.47 19.77 6.08
CA GLY A 697 14.93 19.29 4.81
C GLY A 697 15.87 18.31 4.14
N LYS A 698 15.89 18.38 2.81
CA LYS A 698 16.57 17.42 1.95
C LYS A 698 17.70 18.01 1.14
N ASN A 699 18.64 17.16 0.73
CA ASN A 699 19.83 17.54 -0.04
C ASN A 699 20.66 18.62 0.69
N VAL A 700 20.89 18.44 1.99
CA VAL A 700 21.49 19.48 2.85
C VAL A 700 23.01 19.41 2.83
N GLU A 701 23.66 20.55 2.62
CA GLU A 701 25.13 20.67 2.60
C GLU A 701 25.75 20.41 3.99
N PRO A 702 26.90 19.71 4.09
CA PRO A 702 27.58 19.48 5.36
C PRO A 702 27.87 20.76 6.17
N GLU A 703 28.17 21.87 5.48
CA GLU A 703 28.42 23.19 6.06
C GLU A 703 27.18 23.76 6.75
N GLU A 704 26.01 23.59 6.13
CA GLU A 704 24.74 24.07 6.67
C GLU A 704 24.34 23.28 7.92
N ILE A 705 24.48 21.95 7.87
CA ILE A 705 24.26 21.08 9.04
C ILE A 705 25.19 21.50 10.18
N LEU A 706 26.50 21.66 9.90
CA LEU A 706 27.46 22.10 10.91
C LEU A 706 27.10 23.47 11.50
N LYS A 707 26.73 24.43 10.64
CA LYS A 707 26.36 25.79 11.05
C LYS A 707 25.19 25.74 12.02
N VAL A 708 24.11 25.04 11.68
CA VAL A 708 22.92 24.95 12.54
C VAL A 708 23.24 24.20 13.84
N CYS A 709 23.98 23.09 13.78
CA CYS A 709 24.39 22.37 14.99
C CYS A 709 25.23 23.23 15.94
N THR A 710 26.07 24.13 15.38
CA THR A 710 26.90 25.06 16.16
C THR A 710 26.08 26.22 16.73
N GLU A 711 25.24 26.86 15.91
CA GLU A 711 24.44 28.03 16.32
C GLU A 711 23.37 27.69 17.36
N LYS A 712 22.85 26.46 17.33
CA LYS A 712 21.74 26.00 18.19
C LYS A 712 22.17 25.09 19.35
N ASP A 713 23.47 24.82 19.49
CA ASP A 713 24.05 23.93 20.53
C ASP A 713 23.27 22.61 20.71
N VAL A 714 22.99 21.92 19.60
CA VAL A 714 22.13 20.74 19.60
C VAL A 714 22.89 19.50 20.08
N LYS A 715 22.24 18.70 20.93
CA LYS A 715 22.85 17.50 21.52
C LYS A 715 22.74 16.26 20.64
N LEU A 716 21.80 16.26 19.69
CA LEU A 716 21.54 15.12 18.81
C LEU A 716 21.31 15.57 17.36
N LEU A 717 22.03 14.92 16.45
CA LEU A 717 21.89 15.08 15.00
C LEU A 717 21.48 13.74 14.38
N GLY A 718 20.39 13.74 13.60
CA GLY A 718 19.94 12.60 12.80
C GLY A 718 20.19 12.83 11.32
N LEU A 719 20.87 11.89 10.67
CA LEU A 719 21.13 11.93 9.22
C LEU A 719 20.47 10.75 8.52
N SER A 720 19.83 11.02 7.37
CA SER A 720 19.15 10.01 6.55
C SER A 720 19.76 9.92 5.15
N ALA A 721 19.86 8.69 4.61
CA ALA A 721 20.22 8.41 3.21
C ALA A 721 19.44 7.20 2.65
N LEU A 722 18.75 7.38 1.53
CA LEU A 722 18.03 6.32 0.80
C LEU A 722 18.88 5.69 -0.32
N MET A 723 19.77 6.44 -0.96
CA MET A 723 20.56 5.93 -2.09
C MET A 723 21.96 5.49 -1.66
N THR A 724 22.49 4.41 -2.23
CA THR A 724 23.90 4.02 -2.01
C THR A 724 24.86 5.12 -2.44
N THR A 725 24.41 5.89 -3.42
CA THR A 725 25.09 7.04 -3.97
C THR A 725 25.22 8.20 -2.99
N THR A 726 24.49 8.24 -1.87
CA THR A 726 24.49 9.37 -0.92
C THR A 726 25.25 9.09 0.38
N LEU A 727 25.71 7.84 0.55
CA LEU A 727 26.41 7.39 1.77
C LEU A 727 27.77 8.07 2.00
N GLY A 728 28.47 8.49 0.94
CA GLY A 728 29.72 9.26 1.07
C GLY A 728 29.51 10.66 1.64
N SER A 729 28.39 11.32 1.29
CA SER A 729 28.02 12.62 1.85
C SER A 729 27.71 12.52 3.34
N MET A 730 27.10 11.40 3.76
CA MET A 730 26.85 11.12 5.18
C MET A 730 28.17 11.04 5.97
N GLU A 731 29.16 10.30 5.47
CA GLU A 731 30.49 10.23 6.08
C GLU A 731 31.17 11.60 6.15
N ALA A 732 31.12 12.38 5.07
CA ALA A 732 31.68 13.73 5.02
C ALA A 732 31.06 14.65 6.07
N THR A 733 29.73 14.62 6.24
CA THR A 733 29.02 15.39 7.27
C THR A 733 29.43 14.98 8.68
N ILE A 734 29.46 13.68 8.98
CA ILE A 734 29.85 13.17 10.31
C ILE A 734 31.27 13.61 10.66
N LYS A 735 32.20 13.46 9.73
CA LYS A 735 33.60 13.85 9.92
C LYS A 735 33.71 15.35 10.22
N LYS A 736 33.00 16.17 9.47
CA LYS A 736 33.01 17.64 9.63
C LYS A 736 32.43 18.11 10.98
N VAL A 737 31.34 17.50 11.43
CA VAL A 737 30.76 17.76 12.77
C VAL A 737 31.71 17.35 13.89
N LYS A 738 32.38 16.20 13.76
CA LYS A 738 33.33 15.70 14.75
C LYS A 738 34.63 16.49 14.80
N GLU A 739 35.20 16.88 13.65
CA GLU A 739 36.42 17.69 13.56
C GLU A 739 36.28 19.06 14.23
N LYS A 740 35.06 19.62 14.27
CA LYS A 740 34.77 20.87 14.97
C LYS A 740 34.76 20.73 16.49
N GLY A 741 34.74 19.50 17.03
CA GLY A 741 34.75 19.22 18.47
C GLY A 741 33.40 19.43 19.16
N LEU A 742 32.29 19.42 18.42
CA LEU A 742 30.95 19.53 19.02
C LEU A 742 30.64 18.29 19.89
N LYS A 743 29.94 18.50 21.01
CA LYS A 743 29.46 17.40 21.88
C LYS A 743 28.22 16.68 21.32
N THR A 744 27.76 17.09 20.14
CA THR A 744 26.60 16.54 19.44
C THR A 744 26.80 15.06 19.14
N LYS A 745 25.87 14.22 19.61
CA LYS A 745 25.79 12.81 19.25
C LYS A 745 25.11 12.66 17.90
N ILE A 746 25.56 11.71 17.09
CA ILE A 746 25.07 11.54 15.73
C ILE A 746 24.43 10.15 15.58
N PHE A 747 23.18 10.11 15.14
CA PHE A 747 22.55 8.88 14.69
C PHE A 747 22.29 8.91 13.19
N VAL A 748 22.35 7.74 12.56
CA VAL A 748 22.19 7.58 11.11
C VAL A 748 21.16 6.51 10.78
N GLY A 749 20.43 6.69 9.70
CA GLY A 749 19.43 5.74 9.19
C GLY A 749 19.23 5.82 7.67
N GLY A 750 18.35 4.95 7.16
CA GLY A 750 17.94 4.91 5.75
C GLY A 750 18.15 3.56 5.06
N ALA A 751 17.43 3.32 3.96
CA ALA A 751 17.20 1.97 3.40
C ALA A 751 18.48 1.22 2.98
N VAL A 752 19.49 1.95 2.53
CA VAL A 752 20.78 1.37 2.08
C VAL A 752 21.82 1.25 3.21
N LEU A 753 21.48 1.71 4.42
CA LEU A 753 22.42 1.82 5.53
C LEU A 753 22.41 0.55 6.39
N THR A 754 23.59 0.07 6.78
CA THR A 754 23.75 -1.06 7.70
C THR A 754 24.42 -0.62 9.00
N LYS A 755 24.20 -1.37 10.09
CA LYS A 755 24.85 -1.11 11.38
C LYS A 755 26.38 -1.04 11.27
N GLY A 756 26.98 -1.99 10.56
CA GLY A 756 28.44 -2.02 10.38
C GLY A 756 28.96 -0.81 9.60
N TYR A 757 28.20 -0.32 8.60
CA TYR A 757 28.60 0.88 7.87
C TYR A 757 28.46 2.15 8.72
N ALA A 758 27.38 2.26 9.51
CA ALA A 758 27.17 3.37 10.45
C ALA A 758 28.35 3.51 11.45
N GLU A 759 28.84 2.38 11.98
CA GLU A 759 30.02 2.35 12.85
C GLU A 759 31.29 2.76 12.09
N LYS A 760 31.47 2.28 10.84
CA LYS A 760 32.63 2.59 9.99
C LYS A 760 32.77 4.07 9.69
N ILE A 761 31.68 4.77 9.40
CA ILE A 761 31.67 6.22 9.12
C ILE A 761 31.69 7.08 10.39
N GLY A 762 31.74 6.44 11.56
CA GLY A 762 31.86 7.10 12.85
C GLY A 762 30.56 7.70 13.39
N ALA A 763 29.39 7.17 13.06
CA ALA A 763 28.16 7.55 13.77
C ALA A 763 28.18 7.02 15.23
N ASP A 764 27.51 7.70 16.17
CA ASP A 764 27.37 7.21 17.55
C ASP A 764 26.27 6.14 17.65
N PHE A 765 25.25 6.21 16.79
CA PHE A 765 24.13 5.27 16.79
C PHE A 765 23.64 4.95 15.38
N TYR A 766 23.12 3.74 15.21
CA TYR A 766 22.36 3.32 14.02
C TYR A 766 20.88 3.17 14.37
N ALA A 767 20.03 3.89 13.64
CA ALA A 767 18.58 3.77 13.71
C ALA A 767 18.09 2.98 12.50
N LYS A 768 17.74 1.71 12.72
CA LYS A 768 17.17 0.83 11.68
C LYS A 768 15.73 1.24 11.30
N ASP A 769 15.03 1.91 12.20
CA ASP A 769 13.64 2.35 12.08
C ASP A 769 13.40 3.61 12.95
N ALA A 770 12.20 4.18 12.87
CA ALA A 770 11.87 5.40 13.59
C ALA A 770 11.74 5.21 15.12
N ASN A 771 11.30 4.04 15.59
CA ASN A 771 11.25 3.73 17.02
C ASN A 771 12.66 3.75 17.63
N ARG A 772 13.64 3.15 16.93
CA ARG A 772 15.02 3.19 17.38
C ARG A 772 15.56 4.61 17.48
N ALA A 773 15.13 5.53 16.61
CA ALA A 773 15.47 6.95 16.73
C ALA A 773 14.91 7.58 18.02
N VAL A 774 13.68 7.22 18.43
CA VAL A 774 13.10 7.62 19.72
C VAL A 774 13.90 7.07 20.89
N GLU A 775 14.29 5.79 20.86
CA GLU A 775 15.12 5.20 21.92
C GLU A 775 16.47 5.91 22.06
N ILE A 776 17.11 6.23 20.93
CA ILE A 776 18.37 6.97 20.90
C ILE A 776 18.16 8.36 21.51
N ALA A 777 17.10 9.07 21.14
CA ALA A 777 16.76 10.36 21.74
C ALA A 777 16.56 10.23 23.26
N LYS A 778 15.81 9.22 23.71
CA LYS A 778 15.63 8.93 25.15
C LYS A 778 16.99 8.74 25.84
N VAL A 779 17.91 7.97 25.26
CA VAL A 779 19.26 7.73 25.82
C VAL A 779 20.10 9.01 25.89
N VAL A 780 20.12 9.81 24.82
CA VAL A 780 20.96 11.01 24.73
C VAL A 780 20.48 12.12 25.67
N PHE A 781 19.17 12.27 25.83
CA PHE A 781 18.58 13.31 26.67
C PHE A 781 18.31 12.88 28.13
N ARG A 782 18.40 11.58 28.50
CA ARG A 782 18.17 11.07 29.87
C ARG A 782 19.24 11.38 30.93
N ASN A 783 20.16 12.32 30.71
CA ASN A 783 21.18 12.71 31.70
C ASN A 783 20.80 13.94 32.57
N TYR A 784 19.52 14.15 32.87
CA TYR A 784 19.06 15.22 33.76
C TYR A 784 17.98 14.79 34.76
N PHE A 785 18.09 13.59 35.33
CA PHE A 785 17.45 13.26 36.62
C PHE A 785 18.33 12.23 37.35
N ASP A 786 18.87 12.66 38.49
CA ASP A 786 19.72 11.90 39.40
C ASP A 786 18.92 10.75 40.02
N TRP A 787 19.36 9.50 39.81
CA TRP A 787 18.76 8.30 40.40
C TRP A 787 19.45 7.87 41.71
N ARG A 788 20.39 8.65 42.25
CA ARG A 788 20.92 8.41 43.60
C ARG A 788 19.99 8.99 44.66
N MET A 789 18.73 8.53 44.70
CA MET A 789 17.91 8.53 45.92
C MET A 789 16.68 7.65 45.69
N HIS A 790 16.64 6.55 46.45
CA HIS A 790 15.62 5.49 46.59
C HIS A 790 15.83 4.21 45.78
#